data_AF-A0A3N9P8H5-F1
#
_entry.id   AF-A0A3N9P8H5-F1
#
_cell.length_a   1.000
_cell.length_b   1.000
_cell.length_c   1.000
_cell.angle_alpha   90.00
_cell.angle_beta   90.00
_cell.angle_gamma   90.00
#
_symmetry.space_group_name_H-M   'P 1'
#
loop_
_entity.id
_entity.type
_entity.pdbx_description
1 polymer ?
#
loop_
_entity_poly.entity_id
_entity_poly.type
_entity_poly.pdbx_seq_one_letter_code
_entity_poly.pdbx_strand_id
1 'polypeptide(L)'
;ILFRANGENFYWCNLGGWGNTLHAIEKGTPGVRWGVFGSQKSGSIETGKWYDIRIRCEGAHFQVWVDGSELFNFRDNTATAHLAGQVGVGTWMTQARYRHFVVTDLTSGNTLFDAVPTLGQDQVAVLNWQKVGNVEIHSSGQALNSNLCVKLVNDQPAEAGIQQGSLNIKAQPYRGSFWAKGTTSGNLSVQLMQDAQTLAEQELPVPGVDWQEYPFELAPTVQTTNGTLRITLKDTGVVFLDQVSMMGKDAMDNDGFRPDLFQAVEALRPPCIRWPGGYFAELYRWEDGIGPQHERGVYPVEAWNDQDVNSFGTDEFMTLCRRLNAEPIMVINTGHRYSASPQTEFIEEAVQWLEYCNGPATSTWGAVRAANGHPEPYNVKYWEMGNEIFLTRSAAVYVNFLKAFVPALKAIDPSIIIIACGSGSFDQNWNRTVISQCADLIDYISPHHYENIENYRSGVINYENYTRELAGVIASSANPDIKIYMSEWNVWSGLDWRNGLYAGGMLTMFERQGEYMHIAGPALFLRHSSANDWNNALVNFNNSSWFPAANYVMMKFWRDHYAPNFLATTGGHTNLNVSIVGSEDGQEIYFKAINTAATEVPVQVQIDGSFQLRAAIVEQIAPGSLAAANTLTNPHNLHVEKGHASIDNGRVHFTMPRYSGVIVTLSQDANAGVTGDQSSDMIKDYRLYPNFPNPFNPRTVIQYEVPKTEHVTLRVVDIMGRETAVLVNGEQKSGRYRSEWLATDENGSPVSSGVYLYELVTASGKIVRKMALIR
;
A
#
# COMPACT_ATOMS: atom_id res chain seq x y z
N ILE A 1 -15.94 9.57 29.87
CA ILE A 1 -16.07 9.31 31.33
C ILE A 1 -16.69 7.94 31.53
N LEU A 2 -16.01 7.02 32.21
CA LEU A 2 -16.50 5.67 32.48
C LEU A 2 -17.26 5.64 33.81
N PHE A 3 -18.41 4.99 33.83
CA PHE A 3 -19.16 4.73 35.06
C PHE A 3 -19.73 3.32 35.03
N ARG A 4 -19.70 2.66 36.19
CA ARG A 4 -19.98 1.22 36.35
C ARG A 4 -19.07 0.33 35.51
N ALA A 5 -17.79 0.63 35.52
CA ALA A 5 -16.77 -0.17 34.87
C ALA A 5 -16.35 -1.35 35.76
N ASN A 6 -16.33 -2.56 35.20
CA ASN A 6 -15.75 -3.77 35.79
C ASN A 6 -15.21 -4.66 34.66
N GLY A 7 -13.93 -4.54 34.35
CA GLY A 7 -13.34 -5.12 33.15
C GLY A 7 -14.00 -4.56 31.88
N GLU A 8 -14.41 -5.44 30.97
CA GLU A 8 -15.08 -5.06 29.71
C GLU A 8 -16.58 -4.69 29.88
N ASN A 9 -17.15 -4.82 31.08
CA ASN A 9 -18.49 -4.33 31.38
C ASN A 9 -18.42 -2.87 31.82
N PHE A 10 -18.91 -1.94 31.01
CA PHE A 10 -18.89 -0.51 31.37
C PHE A 10 -20.02 0.27 30.70
N TYR A 11 -20.34 1.44 31.26
CA TYR A 11 -20.93 2.55 30.49
C TYR A 11 -19.90 3.66 30.33
N TRP A 12 -19.88 4.28 29.16
CA TRP A 12 -18.97 5.38 28.85
C TRP A 12 -19.77 6.56 28.30
N CYS A 13 -19.68 7.73 28.93
CA CYS A 13 -20.12 8.98 28.33
C CYS A 13 -18.99 9.56 27.47
N ASN A 14 -19.18 9.46 26.16
CA ASN A 14 -18.26 9.93 25.13
C ASN A 14 -18.68 11.33 24.70
N LEU A 15 -17.76 12.30 24.80
CA LEU A 15 -18.01 13.68 24.44
C LEU A 15 -17.04 14.09 23.34
N GLY A 16 -17.56 14.61 22.21
CA GLY A 16 -16.72 14.94 21.06
C GLY A 16 -16.13 13.69 20.38
N GLY A 17 -16.88 12.58 20.36
CA GLY A 17 -16.53 11.39 19.59
C GLY A 17 -16.77 11.58 18.10
N TRP A 18 -16.37 10.57 17.31
CA TRP A 18 -16.54 10.53 15.84
C TRP A 18 -16.04 11.80 15.13
N GLY A 19 -14.77 12.15 15.38
CA GLY A 19 -14.17 13.36 14.82
C GLY A 19 -14.69 14.65 15.46
N ASN A 20 -15.01 14.63 16.76
CA ASN A 20 -15.48 15.80 17.50
C ASN A 20 -16.82 16.38 17.03
N THR A 21 -17.74 15.52 16.60
CA THR A 21 -19.04 15.94 16.07
C THR A 21 -20.25 15.43 16.87
N LEU A 22 -20.03 14.42 17.71
CA LEU A 22 -21.10 13.71 18.41
C LEU A 22 -20.74 13.47 19.88
N HIS A 23 -21.75 13.48 20.72
CA HIS A 23 -21.74 12.91 22.06
C HIS A 23 -22.56 11.62 22.08
N ALA A 24 -22.19 10.65 22.90
CA ALA A 24 -22.94 9.41 23.08
C ALA A 24 -22.75 8.81 24.48
N ILE A 25 -23.68 7.95 24.87
CA ILE A 25 -23.42 6.92 25.88
C ILE A 25 -23.07 5.64 25.13
N GLU A 26 -22.03 4.96 25.55
CA GLU A 26 -21.61 3.66 25.01
C GLU A 26 -21.70 2.60 26.11
N LYS A 27 -21.91 1.34 25.70
CA LYS A 27 -21.96 0.19 26.61
C LYS A 27 -20.98 -0.89 26.15
N GLY A 28 -20.06 -1.25 27.03
CA GLY A 28 -19.17 -2.42 26.86
C GLY A 28 -19.81 -3.67 27.46
N THR A 29 -19.73 -4.78 26.74
CA THR A 29 -20.06 -6.14 27.24
C THR A 29 -19.00 -7.11 26.71
N PRO A 30 -18.46 -8.04 27.54
CA PRO A 30 -17.45 -8.97 27.11
C PRO A 30 -17.86 -9.78 25.88
N GLY A 31 -16.95 -9.91 24.91
CA GLY A 31 -17.17 -10.66 23.67
C GLY A 31 -18.14 -10.00 22.67
N VAL A 32 -18.62 -8.78 22.93
CA VAL A 32 -19.45 -8.00 22.01
C VAL A 32 -18.70 -6.72 21.65
N ARG A 33 -18.69 -6.35 20.36
CA ARG A 33 -18.14 -5.07 19.89
C ARG A 33 -18.84 -3.92 20.63
N TRP A 34 -18.06 -3.07 21.29
CA TRP A 34 -18.56 -1.92 22.04
C TRP A 34 -19.29 -0.96 21.10
N GLY A 35 -20.36 -0.32 21.57
CA GLY A 35 -21.17 0.54 20.70
C GLY A 35 -22.03 1.54 21.44
N VAL A 36 -22.56 2.48 20.65
CA VAL A 36 -23.52 3.49 21.10
C VAL A 36 -24.72 2.81 21.71
N PHE A 37 -25.04 3.23 22.92
CA PHE A 37 -26.13 2.75 23.72
C PHE A 37 -27.10 3.90 23.99
N GLY A 38 -28.23 3.91 23.26
CA GLY A 38 -29.19 5.02 23.24
C GLY A 38 -29.02 5.90 21.99
N SER A 39 -29.44 7.16 22.09
CA SER A 39 -29.30 8.14 20.99
C SER A 39 -27.98 8.91 21.08
N GLN A 40 -27.41 9.23 19.92
CA GLN A 40 -26.32 10.19 19.81
C GLN A 40 -26.90 11.61 19.80
N LYS A 41 -26.11 12.58 20.26
CA LYS A 41 -26.42 14.00 20.14
C LYS A 41 -25.30 14.74 19.45
N SER A 42 -25.63 15.59 18.49
CA SER A 42 -24.66 16.49 17.85
C SER A 42 -24.04 17.44 18.87
N GLY A 43 -22.73 17.63 18.76
CA GLY A 43 -21.98 18.58 19.57
C GLY A 43 -20.49 18.28 19.56
N SER A 44 -19.71 19.30 19.88
CA SER A 44 -18.25 19.28 19.83
C SER A 44 -17.66 19.78 21.15
N ILE A 45 -16.41 19.40 21.41
CA ILE A 45 -15.57 19.91 22.49
C ILE A 45 -14.50 20.81 21.89
N GLU A 46 -14.24 21.95 22.52
CA GLU A 46 -13.27 22.94 22.06
C GLU A 46 -11.92 22.69 22.75
N THR A 47 -10.85 22.63 21.96
CA THR A 47 -9.48 22.51 22.48
C THR A 47 -9.16 23.70 23.40
N GLY A 48 -8.66 23.41 24.60
CA GLY A 48 -8.27 24.43 25.58
C GLY A 48 -9.40 24.97 26.48
N LYS A 49 -10.66 24.54 26.27
CA LYS A 49 -11.81 24.92 27.10
C LYS A 49 -12.05 23.92 28.23
N TRP A 50 -12.40 24.43 29.41
CA TRP A 50 -12.86 23.61 30.54
C TRP A 50 -14.39 23.45 30.48
N TYR A 51 -14.85 22.23 30.73
CA TYR A 51 -16.28 21.88 30.73
C TYR A 51 -16.69 21.34 32.10
N ASP A 52 -17.83 21.79 32.61
CA ASP A 52 -18.43 21.27 33.83
C ASP A 52 -19.32 20.06 33.48
N ILE A 53 -18.85 18.86 33.80
CA ILE A 53 -19.54 17.62 33.48
C ILE A 53 -20.11 17.00 34.76
N ARG A 54 -21.42 16.78 34.76
CA ARG A 54 -22.12 16.07 35.85
C ARG A 54 -22.73 14.80 35.31
N ILE A 55 -22.54 13.69 36.03
CA ILE A 55 -23.20 12.42 35.73
C ILE A 55 -23.93 11.95 36.99
N ARG A 56 -25.20 11.54 36.84
CA ARG A 56 -26.00 10.91 37.89
C ARG A 56 -26.35 9.49 37.46
N CYS A 57 -26.11 8.51 38.32
CA CYS A 57 -26.38 7.10 38.05
C CYS A 57 -27.20 6.47 39.18
N GLU A 58 -28.46 6.13 38.93
CA GLU A 58 -29.38 5.56 39.92
C GLU A 58 -30.08 4.31 39.36
N GLY A 59 -29.78 3.12 39.90
CA GLY A 59 -30.27 1.86 39.31
C GLY A 59 -29.91 1.82 37.81
N ALA A 60 -30.77 1.36 36.91
CA ALA A 60 -30.43 1.38 35.48
C ALA A 60 -30.59 2.76 34.78
N HIS A 61 -30.78 3.86 35.53
CA HIS A 61 -31.03 5.20 35.00
C HIS A 61 -29.79 6.09 35.10
N PHE A 62 -29.47 6.78 34.01
CA PHE A 62 -28.29 7.62 33.87
C PHE A 62 -28.67 8.97 33.28
N GLN A 63 -28.14 10.03 33.87
CA GLN A 63 -28.29 11.39 33.37
C GLN A 63 -26.92 12.06 33.27
N VAL A 64 -26.71 12.82 32.20
CA VAL A 64 -25.45 13.54 31.94
C VAL A 64 -25.76 14.99 31.62
N TRP A 65 -25.01 15.89 32.24
CA TRP A 65 -25.02 17.32 31.94
C TRP A 65 -23.63 17.80 31.54
N VAL A 66 -23.58 18.75 30.60
CA VAL A 66 -22.38 19.48 30.21
C VAL A 66 -22.70 20.97 30.32
N ASP A 67 -21.88 21.71 31.05
CA ASP A 67 -22.07 23.14 31.37
C ASP A 67 -23.49 23.44 31.88
N GLY A 68 -24.01 22.55 32.74
CA GLY A 68 -25.33 22.64 33.35
C GLY A 68 -26.51 22.22 32.44
N SER A 69 -26.30 22.02 31.14
CA SER A 69 -27.34 21.61 30.19
C SER A 69 -27.49 20.08 30.14
N GLU A 70 -28.72 19.56 30.20
CA GLU A 70 -28.96 18.11 30.15
C GLU A 70 -28.65 17.55 28.76
N LEU A 71 -27.58 16.78 28.68
CA LEU A 71 -27.13 16.14 27.45
C LEU A 71 -27.80 14.77 27.29
N PHE A 72 -27.80 13.93 28.33
CA PHE A 72 -28.43 12.61 28.27
C PHE A 72 -29.35 12.36 29.47
N ASN A 73 -30.44 11.63 29.22
CA ASN A 73 -31.37 11.13 30.21
C ASN A 73 -31.91 9.80 29.71
N PHE A 74 -31.30 8.72 30.17
CA PHE A 74 -31.40 7.41 29.53
C PHE A 74 -31.48 6.28 30.55
N ARG A 75 -32.28 5.25 30.26
CA ARG A 75 -32.45 4.08 31.14
C ARG A 75 -32.18 2.78 30.39
N ASP A 76 -31.28 1.95 30.92
CA ASP A 76 -31.08 0.59 30.43
C ASP A 76 -32.20 -0.32 30.95
N ASN A 77 -33.17 -0.65 30.09
CA ASN A 77 -34.26 -1.55 30.47
C ASN A 77 -33.96 -3.03 30.17
N THR A 78 -32.72 -3.39 29.81
CA THR A 78 -32.32 -4.77 29.55
C THR A 78 -32.06 -5.54 30.85
N ALA A 79 -32.25 -6.86 30.81
CA ALA A 79 -31.87 -7.75 31.92
C ALA A 79 -30.35 -7.78 32.18
N THR A 80 -29.56 -7.26 31.24
CA THR A 80 -28.09 -7.20 31.25
C THR A 80 -27.55 -5.82 31.64
N ALA A 81 -28.34 -4.99 32.31
CA ALA A 81 -27.89 -3.67 32.75
C ALA A 81 -26.77 -3.79 33.79
N HIS A 82 -25.67 -3.05 33.62
CA HIS A 82 -24.60 -3.02 34.63
C HIS A 82 -25.08 -2.22 35.85
N LEU A 83 -25.22 -2.89 37.00
CA LEU A 83 -25.74 -2.28 38.24
C LEU A 83 -24.65 -1.93 39.26
N ALA A 84 -23.43 -2.42 39.08
CA ALA A 84 -22.29 -2.16 39.95
C ALA A 84 -21.02 -1.97 39.13
N GLY A 85 -20.01 -1.31 39.71
CA GLY A 85 -18.69 -1.11 39.10
C GLY A 85 -18.02 0.15 39.63
N GLN A 86 -16.91 0.52 39.00
CA GLN A 86 -16.08 1.67 39.32
C GLN A 86 -16.48 2.90 38.48
N VAL A 87 -16.06 4.09 38.92
CA VAL A 87 -16.17 5.34 38.15
C VAL A 87 -14.76 5.81 37.83
N GLY A 88 -14.52 6.22 36.58
CA GLY A 88 -13.24 6.71 36.13
C GLY A 88 -13.37 7.76 35.04
N VAL A 89 -12.29 8.51 34.84
CA VAL A 89 -12.14 9.42 33.71
C VAL A 89 -11.04 8.88 32.82
N GLY A 90 -11.29 8.94 31.52
CA GLY A 90 -10.37 8.47 30.49
C GLY A 90 -10.71 9.18 29.19
N THR A 91 -9.71 9.30 28.33
CA THR A 91 -9.87 9.76 26.96
C THR A 91 -9.58 8.61 26.02
N TRP A 92 -10.10 8.70 24.81
CA TRP A 92 -9.77 7.80 23.72
C TRP A 92 -9.15 8.62 22.61
N MET A 93 -7.87 8.39 22.29
CA MET A 93 -7.15 9.08 21.20
C MET A 93 -7.18 10.63 21.29
N THR A 94 -7.47 11.20 22.47
CA THR A 94 -7.40 12.63 22.77
C THR A 94 -6.57 12.86 24.02
N GLN A 95 -5.95 14.04 24.15
CA GLN A 95 -5.42 14.49 25.43
C GLN A 95 -6.50 15.29 26.15
N ALA A 96 -6.87 14.87 27.37
CA ALA A 96 -7.68 15.70 28.26
C ALA A 96 -6.96 15.92 29.58
N ARG A 97 -7.27 17.05 30.19
CA ARG A 97 -6.90 17.36 31.57
C ARG A 97 -8.16 17.35 32.41
N TYR A 98 -8.01 16.93 33.66
CA TYR A 98 -9.11 16.89 34.61
C TYR A 98 -8.77 17.77 35.80
N ARG A 99 -9.77 18.51 36.28
CA ARG A 99 -9.70 19.28 37.53
C ARG A 99 -10.99 19.04 38.30
N HIS A 100 -10.89 18.90 39.62
CA HIS A 100 -12.03 18.75 40.54
C HIS A 100 -12.95 17.57 40.19
N PHE A 101 -12.48 16.34 40.44
CA PHE A 101 -13.29 15.14 40.27
C PHE A 101 -13.90 14.68 41.60
N VAL A 102 -15.23 14.75 41.69
CA VAL A 102 -15.98 14.45 42.92
C VAL A 102 -16.97 13.33 42.64
N VAL A 103 -17.01 12.34 43.53
CA VAL A 103 -18.00 11.27 43.52
C VAL A 103 -18.79 11.32 44.82
N THR A 104 -20.11 11.36 44.73
CA THR A 104 -21.01 11.42 45.88
C THR A 104 -22.02 10.28 45.81
N ASP A 105 -22.27 9.63 46.95
CA ASP A 105 -23.34 8.65 47.06
C ASP A 105 -24.71 9.33 47.03
N LEU A 106 -25.61 8.86 46.16
CA LEU A 106 -26.92 9.49 45.96
C LEU A 106 -27.86 9.32 47.16
N THR A 107 -27.69 8.25 47.94
CA THR A 107 -28.62 7.91 49.03
C THR A 107 -28.27 8.66 50.31
N SER A 108 -26.99 8.65 50.67
CA SER A 108 -26.47 9.26 51.89
C SER A 108 -25.99 10.70 51.72
N GLY A 109 -25.69 11.13 50.48
CA GLY A 109 -25.07 12.42 50.20
C GLY A 109 -23.59 12.50 50.56
N ASN A 110 -22.99 11.39 51.00
CA ASN A 110 -21.59 11.35 51.40
C ASN A 110 -20.67 11.43 50.19
N THR A 111 -19.64 12.28 50.27
CA THR A 111 -18.54 12.30 49.31
C THR A 111 -17.71 11.03 49.44
N LEU A 112 -17.67 10.23 48.37
CA LEU A 112 -16.90 8.99 48.25
C LEU A 112 -15.48 9.24 47.74
N PHE A 113 -15.28 10.31 46.95
CA PHE A 113 -13.99 10.71 46.40
C PHE A 113 -14.01 12.21 46.08
N ASP A 114 -12.92 12.91 46.38
CA ASP A 114 -12.75 14.35 46.11
C ASP A 114 -11.26 14.65 45.90
N ALA A 115 -10.78 14.38 44.69
CA ALA A 115 -9.41 14.64 44.24
C ALA A 115 -9.36 14.57 42.70
N VAL A 116 -8.22 14.84 42.08
CA VAL A 116 -7.98 14.41 40.68
C VAL A 116 -7.35 13.02 40.74
N PRO A 117 -7.90 11.99 40.08
CA PRO A 117 -7.26 10.68 40.06
C PRO A 117 -5.84 10.83 39.51
N THR A 118 -4.85 10.34 40.26
CA THR A 118 -3.55 10.06 39.66
C THR A 118 -3.78 8.99 38.61
N LEU A 119 -3.60 9.35 37.34
CA LEU A 119 -3.32 8.35 36.34
C LEU A 119 -2.13 7.56 36.89
N GLY A 120 -2.25 6.23 36.97
CA GLY A 120 -1.05 5.44 37.11
C GLY A 120 -0.08 5.94 36.03
N GLN A 121 1.22 5.97 36.32
CA GLN A 121 2.15 5.69 35.24
C GLN A 121 1.90 4.24 34.84
N ASP A 122 0.73 3.94 34.28
CA ASP A 122 0.58 2.78 33.45
C ASP A 122 1.65 3.01 32.41
N GLN A 123 2.69 2.19 32.51
CA GLN A 123 3.75 2.12 31.54
C GLN A 123 3.03 1.89 30.23
N VAL A 124 2.76 2.96 29.48
CA VAL A 124 2.46 2.85 28.07
C VAL A 124 3.69 2.14 27.54
N ALA A 125 3.53 0.85 27.29
CA ALA A 125 4.62 0.00 26.85
C ALA A 125 5.24 0.72 25.68
N VAL A 126 6.56 0.92 25.74
CA VAL A 126 7.26 1.54 24.62
C VAL A 126 7.17 0.54 23.46
N LEU A 127 6.20 0.81 22.57
CA LEU A 127 5.79 -0.12 21.52
C LEU A 127 7.03 -0.52 20.72
N ASN A 128 7.17 -1.83 20.46
CA ASN A 128 8.24 -2.42 19.66
C ASN A 128 9.66 -2.39 20.28
N TRP A 129 9.85 -1.87 21.49
CA TRP A 129 11.15 -1.83 22.17
C TRP A 129 11.21 -2.76 23.38
N GLN A 130 12.35 -3.41 23.57
CA GLN A 130 12.66 -4.27 24.71
C GLN A 130 13.80 -3.67 25.53
N LYS A 131 13.75 -3.85 26.86
CA LYS A 131 14.83 -3.39 27.74
C LYS A 131 16.09 -4.24 27.63
N VAL A 132 17.24 -3.59 27.77
CA VAL A 132 18.56 -4.20 27.89
C VAL A 132 19.20 -3.70 29.18
N GLY A 133 19.71 -4.61 30.01
CA GLY A 133 20.30 -4.26 31.31
C GLY A 133 19.26 -3.76 32.33
N ASN A 134 19.74 -3.06 33.35
CA ASN A 134 18.90 -2.47 34.40
C ASN A 134 18.59 -1.00 34.10
N VAL A 135 17.63 -0.76 33.20
CA VAL A 135 17.15 0.57 32.82
C VAL A 135 15.65 0.68 33.06
N GLU A 136 15.18 1.84 33.49
CA GLU A 136 13.77 2.18 33.46
C GLU A 136 13.43 2.82 32.11
N ILE A 137 12.34 2.36 31.49
CA ILE A 137 11.87 2.85 30.20
C ILE A 137 10.48 3.44 30.40
N HIS A 138 10.28 4.66 29.90
CA HIS A 138 8.99 5.35 29.95
C HIS A 138 8.62 5.88 28.57
N SER A 139 7.33 5.93 28.27
CA SER A 139 6.79 6.79 27.22
C SER A 139 6.71 8.24 27.72
N SER A 140 7.14 9.21 26.92
CA SER A 140 7.15 10.63 27.32
C SER A 140 6.57 11.56 26.26
N GLY A 141 5.72 12.50 26.69
CA GLY A 141 5.18 13.55 25.82
C GLY A 141 6.17 14.65 25.40
N GLN A 142 7.46 14.50 25.69
CA GLN A 142 8.52 15.42 25.25
C GLN A 142 9.09 15.05 23.88
N ALA A 143 8.24 14.52 22.99
CA ALA A 143 8.64 13.99 21.68
C ALA A 143 9.14 15.07 20.73
N LEU A 144 9.85 14.64 19.67
CA LEU A 144 10.36 15.50 18.63
C LEU A 144 9.25 15.93 17.66
N ASN A 145 8.55 14.95 17.08
CA ASN A 145 7.55 15.17 16.01
C ASN A 145 6.27 14.33 16.16
N SER A 146 6.11 13.63 17.29
CA SER A 146 4.95 12.80 17.57
C SER A 146 4.32 13.16 18.93
N ASN A 147 3.39 12.33 19.40
CA ASN A 147 2.81 12.46 20.74
C ASN A 147 3.72 11.89 21.84
N LEU A 148 4.59 10.93 21.53
CA LEU A 148 5.37 10.17 22.51
C LEU A 148 6.77 9.82 21.99
N CYS A 149 7.77 9.97 22.85
CA CYS A 149 9.13 9.48 22.64
C CYS A 149 9.53 8.49 23.75
N VAL A 150 10.66 7.81 23.57
CA VAL A 150 11.23 6.91 24.58
C VAL A 150 12.04 7.74 25.58
N LYS A 151 11.82 7.55 26.87
CA LYS A 151 12.68 8.07 27.94
C LYS A 151 13.33 6.93 28.68
N LEU A 152 14.66 6.94 28.72
CA LEU A 152 15.51 6.02 29.46
C LEU A 152 16.00 6.67 30.74
N VAL A 153 15.95 5.94 31.86
CA VAL A 153 16.56 6.32 33.13
C VAL A 153 17.47 5.17 33.57
N ASN A 154 18.78 5.41 33.54
CA ASN A 154 19.79 4.49 34.03
C ASN A 154 20.40 5.07 35.31
N ASP A 155 20.15 4.45 36.45
CA ASP A 155 20.67 4.87 37.76
C ASP A 155 21.90 4.05 38.19
N GLN A 156 22.33 3.07 37.39
CA GLN A 156 23.50 2.26 37.63
C GLN A 156 24.65 2.62 36.67
N PRO A 157 25.91 2.57 37.12
CA PRO A 157 27.08 2.74 36.26
C PRO A 157 27.36 1.45 35.47
N ALA A 158 26.35 1.00 34.71
CA ALA A 158 26.39 -0.21 33.89
C ALA A 158 25.64 0.04 32.57
N GLU A 159 26.06 -0.64 31.51
CA GLU A 159 25.44 -0.50 30.20
C GLU A 159 23.98 -0.98 30.21
N ALA A 160 23.07 -0.09 29.83
CA ALA A 160 21.64 -0.38 29.79
C ALA A 160 20.92 0.50 28.76
N GLY A 161 19.78 0.04 28.24
CA GLY A 161 19.04 0.75 27.19
C GLY A 161 17.94 -0.08 26.53
N ILE A 162 17.78 0.07 25.23
CA ILE A 162 16.69 -0.54 24.46
C ILE A 162 17.21 -1.36 23.27
N GLN A 163 16.39 -2.31 22.83
CA GLN A 163 16.62 -3.05 21.60
C GLN A 163 15.32 -3.36 20.86
N GLN A 164 15.41 -3.48 19.54
CA GLN A 164 14.36 -3.97 18.65
C GLN A 164 14.90 -5.19 17.89
N GLY A 165 14.14 -6.30 17.91
CA GLY A 165 14.55 -7.56 17.33
C GLY A 165 13.86 -7.95 16.02
N SER A 166 14.04 -9.21 15.62
CA SER A 166 13.47 -9.80 14.40
C SER A 166 14.00 -9.17 13.11
N LEU A 167 15.22 -8.64 13.11
CA LEU A 167 15.82 -8.01 11.94
C LEU A 167 16.55 -9.03 11.05
N ASN A 168 16.40 -8.87 9.74
CA ASN A 168 17.22 -9.56 8.76
C ASN A 168 18.49 -8.74 8.48
N ILE A 169 19.59 -9.14 9.11
CA ILE A 169 20.91 -8.52 8.96
C ILE A 169 21.69 -9.30 7.91
N LYS A 170 22.14 -8.61 6.86
CA LYS A 170 23.03 -9.13 5.82
C LYS A 170 24.46 -8.64 6.10
N ALA A 171 25.45 -9.33 5.55
CA ALA A 171 26.85 -8.89 5.61
C ALA A 171 27.09 -7.70 4.65
N GLN A 172 26.61 -6.52 5.03
CA GLN A 172 26.69 -5.28 4.25
C GLN A 172 26.70 -4.05 5.18
N PRO A 173 27.08 -2.86 4.69
CA PRO A 173 26.91 -1.63 5.43
C PRO A 173 25.44 -1.28 5.68
N TYR A 174 25.17 -0.73 6.85
CA TYR A 174 23.91 -0.13 7.28
C TYR A 174 24.18 1.32 7.65
N ARG A 175 23.27 2.22 7.28
CA ARG A 175 23.25 3.61 7.73
C ARG A 175 21.97 3.86 8.49
N GLY A 176 22.07 4.62 9.56
CA GLY A 176 20.91 5.00 10.35
C GLY A 176 21.16 6.26 11.14
N SER A 177 20.12 6.72 11.80
CA SER A 177 20.18 7.78 12.77
C SER A 177 19.11 7.58 13.83
N PHE A 178 19.28 8.26 14.95
CA PHE A 178 18.20 8.51 15.89
C PHE A 178 18.35 9.92 16.45
N TRP A 179 17.26 10.49 16.93
CA TRP A 179 17.29 11.75 17.64
C TRP A 179 17.41 11.50 19.13
N ALA A 180 18.26 12.28 19.80
CA ALA A 180 18.43 12.18 21.25
C ALA A 180 18.56 13.55 21.92
N LYS A 181 18.12 13.59 23.17
CA LYS A 181 18.41 14.67 24.12
C LYS A 181 18.52 14.11 25.54
N GLY A 182 19.18 14.82 26.45
CA GLY A 182 19.23 14.45 27.86
C GLY A 182 20.62 14.62 28.45
N THR A 183 20.91 13.84 29.50
CA THR A 183 22.20 13.85 30.19
C THR A 183 22.63 12.43 30.50
N THR A 184 23.89 12.10 30.24
CA THR A 184 24.52 10.86 30.71
C THR A 184 26.00 11.09 30.93
N SER A 185 26.58 10.35 31.87
CA SER A 185 28.00 10.45 32.24
C SER A 185 28.92 9.74 31.23
N GLY A 186 28.37 8.93 30.32
CA GLY A 186 29.12 8.17 29.32
C GLY A 186 28.48 8.22 27.95
N ASN A 187 29.25 7.82 26.92
CA ASN A 187 28.78 7.77 25.54
C ASN A 187 27.53 6.91 25.35
N LEU A 188 26.80 7.19 24.28
CA LEU A 188 25.81 6.27 23.75
C LEU A 188 26.50 5.19 22.92
N SER A 189 25.89 4.02 22.80
CA SER A 189 26.32 2.99 21.83
C SER A 189 25.14 2.50 21.02
N VAL A 190 25.40 2.28 19.73
CA VAL A 190 24.48 1.61 18.82
C VAL A 190 25.11 0.34 18.30
N GLN A 191 24.37 -0.76 18.38
CA GLN A 191 24.89 -2.11 18.12
C GLN A 191 23.91 -2.91 17.24
N LEU A 192 24.48 -3.69 16.32
CA LEU A 192 23.79 -4.83 15.73
C LEU A 192 24.19 -6.08 16.49
N MET A 193 23.22 -6.88 16.93
CA MET A 193 23.46 -8.06 17.74
C MET A 193 22.83 -9.31 17.12
N GLN A 194 23.36 -10.47 17.48
CA GLN A 194 22.68 -11.76 17.43
C GLN A 194 22.77 -12.39 18.81
N ASP A 195 21.65 -12.47 19.52
CA ASP A 195 21.60 -12.88 20.93
C ASP A 195 22.58 -12.05 21.79
N ALA A 196 23.65 -12.66 22.29
CA ALA A 196 24.71 -12.01 23.08
C ALA A 196 25.91 -11.54 22.24
N GLN A 197 25.98 -11.90 20.96
CA GLN A 197 27.10 -11.57 20.09
C GLN A 197 26.91 -10.21 19.43
N THR A 198 27.87 -9.30 19.60
CA THR A 198 27.95 -8.05 18.84
C THR A 198 28.43 -8.33 17.41
N LEU A 199 27.64 -7.92 16.42
CA LEU A 199 27.95 -8.05 15.00
C LEU A 199 28.62 -6.80 14.44
N ALA A 200 28.20 -5.63 14.93
CA ALA A 200 28.78 -4.33 14.65
C ALA A 200 28.41 -3.35 15.78
N GLU A 201 29.26 -2.38 16.07
CA GLU A 201 29.04 -1.36 17.11
C GLU A 201 29.65 -0.02 16.68
N GLN A 202 29.00 1.06 17.06
CA GLN A 202 29.55 2.40 17.00
C GLN A 202 29.23 3.14 18.31
N GLU A 203 30.24 3.79 18.89
CA GLU A 203 30.04 4.75 19.98
C GLU A 203 29.66 6.13 19.43
N LEU A 204 28.75 6.79 20.14
CA LEU A 204 28.22 8.10 19.82
C LEU A 204 28.40 9.03 21.03
N PRO A 205 28.65 10.33 20.80
CA PRO A 205 28.89 11.27 21.89
C PRO A 205 27.67 11.41 22.81
N VAL A 206 27.92 11.90 24.02
CA VAL A 206 26.85 12.23 24.99
C VAL A 206 25.83 13.20 24.38
N PRO A 207 24.52 13.00 24.64
CA PRO A 207 23.50 13.87 24.10
C PRO A 207 23.49 15.26 24.76
N GLY A 208 23.09 16.27 23.98
CA GLY A 208 22.82 17.62 24.47
C GLY A 208 21.45 17.76 25.14
N VAL A 209 21.14 18.95 25.66
CA VAL A 209 19.84 19.25 26.28
C VAL A 209 18.70 19.40 25.27
N ASP A 210 19.04 19.79 24.04
CA ASP A 210 18.13 19.94 22.93
C ASP A 210 18.17 18.70 22.01
N TRP A 211 17.09 18.45 21.30
CA TRP A 211 17.01 17.38 20.31
C TRP A 211 18.07 17.58 19.22
N GLN A 212 18.87 16.54 19.00
CA GLN A 212 19.87 16.50 17.93
C GLN A 212 19.84 15.13 17.26
N GLU A 213 20.19 15.08 15.98
CA GLU A 213 20.35 13.85 15.23
C GLU A 213 21.73 13.23 15.51
N TYR A 214 21.75 11.91 15.73
CA TYR A 214 22.96 11.10 15.93
C TYR A 214 23.05 10.06 14.80
N PRO A 215 23.79 10.36 13.71
CA PRO A 215 23.98 9.42 12.61
C PRO A 215 24.98 8.32 12.98
N PHE A 216 24.77 7.13 12.43
CA PHE A 216 25.65 5.99 12.61
C PHE A 216 25.77 5.13 11.35
N GLU A 217 26.90 4.44 11.23
CA GLU A 217 27.17 3.44 10.20
C GLU A 217 27.64 2.13 10.85
N LEU A 218 26.99 1.02 10.51
CA LEU A 218 27.31 -0.31 11.05
C LEU A 218 27.61 -1.25 9.89
N ALA A 219 28.75 -1.95 9.92
CA ALA A 219 29.19 -2.83 8.83
C ALA A 219 29.44 -4.26 9.34
N PRO A 220 28.37 -5.04 9.66
CA PRO A 220 28.51 -6.43 10.08
C PRO A 220 29.12 -7.27 8.95
N THR A 221 30.00 -8.21 9.31
CA THR A 221 30.63 -9.16 8.36
C THR A 221 29.92 -10.51 8.31
N VAL A 222 28.86 -10.69 9.10
CA VAL A 222 28.06 -11.91 9.18
C VAL A 222 26.58 -11.59 8.97
N GLN A 223 25.80 -12.60 8.61
CA GLN A 223 24.36 -12.47 8.36
C GLN A 223 23.54 -13.26 9.37
N THR A 224 22.36 -12.76 9.70
CA THR A 224 21.37 -13.44 10.56
C THR A 224 19.96 -12.99 10.22
N THR A 225 18.98 -13.89 10.32
CA THR A 225 17.55 -13.56 10.17
C THR A 225 16.88 -13.21 11.49
N ASN A 226 17.63 -13.22 12.59
CA ASN A 226 17.15 -12.93 13.95
C ASN A 226 18.08 -11.94 14.66
N GLY A 227 18.44 -10.87 13.96
CA GLY A 227 19.26 -9.81 14.50
C GLY A 227 18.47 -8.83 15.36
N THR A 228 19.17 -8.04 16.18
CA THR A 228 18.60 -6.92 16.91
C THR A 228 19.40 -5.63 16.70
N LEU A 229 18.70 -4.50 16.65
CA LEU A 229 19.27 -3.16 16.79
C LEU A 229 19.17 -2.78 18.26
N ARG A 230 20.28 -2.37 18.87
CA ARG A 230 20.36 -1.99 20.29
C ARG A 230 20.95 -0.60 20.43
N ILE A 231 20.36 0.22 21.29
CA ILE A 231 20.84 1.55 21.68
C ILE A 231 20.98 1.58 23.20
N THR A 232 22.17 1.86 23.71
CA THR A 232 22.50 1.83 25.15
C THR A 232 23.19 3.10 25.61
N LEU A 233 23.00 3.42 26.90
CA LEU A 233 23.84 4.33 27.65
C LEU A 233 24.95 3.50 28.29
N LYS A 234 26.22 3.91 28.16
CA LYS A 234 27.35 3.20 28.81
C LYS A 234 27.47 3.47 30.32
N ASP A 235 26.77 4.48 30.83
CA ASP A 235 26.78 4.89 32.24
C ASP A 235 25.38 5.42 32.64
N THR A 236 25.28 5.90 33.87
CA THR A 236 24.15 6.61 34.47
C THR A 236 23.68 7.80 33.61
N GLY A 237 22.37 8.03 33.58
CA GLY A 237 21.80 9.15 32.85
C GLY A 237 20.30 9.08 32.62
N VAL A 238 19.75 10.18 32.11
CA VAL A 238 18.38 10.29 31.61
C VAL A 238 18.44 10.74 30.15
N VAL A 239 18.05 9.87 29.23
CA VAL A 239 18.12 10.13 27.78
C VAL A 239 16.76 9.91 27.14
N PHE A 240 16.35 10.82 26.28
CA PHE A 240 15.17 10.71 25.44
C PHE A 240 15.61 10.30 24.03
N LEU A 241 14.90 9.38 23.41
CA LEU A 241 15.14 8.89 22.05
C LEU A 241 13.87 9.00 21.22
N ASP A 242 14.02 9.45 19.98
CA ASP A 242 12.95 9.56 18.98
C ASP A 242 13.49 9.29 17.58
N GLN A 243 12.61 9.07 16.60
CA GLN A 243 12.95 8.95 15.17
C GLN A 243 14.13 8.00 14.87
N VAL A 244 14.12 6.79 15.44
CA VAL A 244 15.15 5.78 15.17
C VAL A 244 14.91 5.16 13.79
N SER A 245 15.91 5.25 12.90
CA SER A 245 15.86 4.70 11.55
C SER A 245 17.16 4.00 11.19
N MET A 246 17.08 2.91 10.44
CA MET A 246 18.24 2.19 9.91
C MET A 246 17.88 1.47 8.61
N MET A 247 18.71 1.64 7.58
CA MET A 247 18.57 0.97 6.29
C MET A 247 19.87 0.29 5.88
N GLY A 248 19.74 -0.91 5.30
CA GLY A 248 20.85 -1.60 4.65
C GLY A 248 21.23 -0.93 3.33
N LYS A 249 22.48 -1.07 2.93
CA LYS A 249 22.98 -0.54 1.64
C LYS A 249 22.12 -0.96 0.45
N ASP A 250 21.69 -2.22 0.41
CA ASP A 250 20.83 -2.75 -0.64
C ASP A 250 19.47 -2.02 -0.76
N ALA A 251 18.84 -1.66 0.36
CA ALA A 251 17.61 -0.87 0.37
C ALA A 251 17.86 0.59 -0.02
N MET A 252 18.93 1.21 0.49
CA MET A 252 19.30 2.59 0.11
C MET A 252 19.63 2.72 -1.38
N ASP A 253 20.36 1.75 -1.95
CA ASP A 253 20.64 1.68 -3.39
C ASP A 253 19.37 1.44 -4.23
N ASN A 254 18.25 1.11 -3.58
CA ASN A 254 16.95 0.85 -4.16
C ASN A 254 15.88 1.83 -3.64
N ASP A 255 16.28 3.10 -3.43
CA ASP A 255 15.40 4.22 -3.06
C ASP A 255 14.64 4.01 -1.72
N GLY A 256 15.22 3.25 -0.80
CA GLY A 256 14.62 2.87 0.47
C GLY A 256 13.70 1.65 0.39
N PHE A 257 13.42 1.12 -0.81
CA PHE A 257 12.57 -0.06 -0.96
C PHE A 257 13.33 -1.34 -0.72
N ARG A 258 12.71 -2.26 0.03
CA ARG A 258 13.23 -3.60 0.24
C ARG A 258 13.37 -4.35 -1.11
N PRO A 259 14.59 -4.75 -1.52
CA PRO A 259 14.83 -5.16 -2.92
C PRO A 259 14.03 -6.36 -3.42
N ASP A 260 13.83 -7.39 -2.60
CA ASP A 260 13.09 -8.61 -2.96
C ASP A 260 11.58 -8.32 -3.15
N LEU A 261 11.00 -7.47 -2.31
CA LEU A 261 9.60 -7.05 -2.44
C LEU A 261 9.39 -6.10 -3.62
N PHE A 262 10.32 -5.18 -3.86
CA PHE A 262 10.29 -4.33 -5.05
C PHE A 262 10.31 -5.18 -6.33
N GLN A 263 11.19 -6.18 -6.41
CA GLN A 263 11.25 -7.11 -7.55
C GLN A 263 9.97 -7.93 -7.71
N ALA A 264 9.35 -8.37 -6.61
CA ALA A 264 8.06 -9.06 -6.66
C ALA A 264 6.97 -8.19 -7.28
N VAL A 265 6.92 -6.91 -6.90
CA VAL A 265 5.99 -5.93 -7.46
C VAL A 265 6.32 -5.62 -8.93
N GLU A 266 7.59 -5.38 -9.25
CA GLU A 266 8.08 -5.11 -10.62
C GLU A 266 7.72 -6.25 -11.58
N ALA A 267 7.81 -7.50 -11.13
CA ALA A 267 7.50 -8.68 -11.93
C ALA A 267 6.02 -8.77 -12.35
N LEU A 268 5.10 -8.10 -11.63
CA LEU A 268 3.69 -7.99 -12.03
C LEU A 268 3.47 -6.92 -13.11
N ARG A 269 4.44 -6.03 -13.35
CA ARG A 269 4.36 -4.90 -14.29
C ARG A 269 3.03 -4.13 -14.15
N PRO A 270 2.66 -3.64 -12.95
CA PRO A 270 1.38 -2.97 -12.75
C PRO A 270 1.31 -1.70 -13.61
N PRO A 271 0.25 -1.48 -14.41
CA PRO A 271 0.12 -0.27 -15.22
C PRO A 271 -0.24 0.97 -14.37
N CYS A 272 -0.85 0.75 -13.21
CA CYS A 272 -1.21 1.80 -12.26
C CYS A 272 -1.19 1.27 -10.83
N ILE A 273 -1.05 2.17 -9.85
CA ILE A 273 -1.12 1.84 -8.42
C ILE A 273 -2.00 2.88 -7.71
N ARG A 274 -2.92 2.42 -6.86
CA ARG A 274 -3.85 3.24 -6.07
C ARG A 274 -3.30 3.44 -4.65
N TRP A 275 -3.23 4.68 -4.18
CA TRP A 275 -2.71 5.06 -2.86
C TRP A 275 -3.29 6.43 -2.44
N PRO A 276 -3.42 6.78 -1.15
CA PRO A 276 -3.15 6.04 0.09
C PRO A 276 -4.34 5.16 0.50
N GLY A 277 -4.96 4.53 -0.50
CA GLY A 277 -6.32 4.00 -0.48
C GLY A 277 -6.70 2.96 0.57
N GLY A 278 -7.93 2.51 0.37
CA GLY A 278 -8.76 1.87 1.38
C GLY A 278 -9.19 2.89 2.44
N TYR A 279 -9.63 2.35 3.58
CA TYR A 279 -10.07 3.09 4.76
C TYR A 279 -9.08 4.21 5.20
N PHE A 280 -7.78 4.02 5.00
CA PHE A 280 -6.74 4.96 5.40
C PHE A 280 -6.81 6.30 4.65
N ALA A 281 -7.32 6.36 3.43
CA ALA A 281 -7.40 7.61 2.67
C ALA A 281 -8.41 8.63 3.22
N GLU A 282 -9.46 8.19 3.94
CA GLU A 282 -10.40 9.11 4.62
C GLU A 282 -9.82 9.74 5.90
N LEU A 283 -8.61 9.32 6.25
CA LEU A 283 -7.90 9.64 7.47
C LEU A 283 -6.62 10.41 7.14
N TYR A 284 -5.92 10.02 6.08
CA TYR A 284 -4.66 10.61 5.62
C TYR A 284 -4.74 12.12 5.38
N ARG A 285 -3.70 12.83 5.85
CA ARG A 285 -3.44 14.26 5.63
C ARG A 285 -2.08 14.36 4.94
N TRP A 286 -2.07 14.75 3.68
CA TRP A 286 -0.91 14.58 2.81
C TRP A 286 0.32 15.40 3.22
N GLU A 287 0.11 16.54 3.88
CA GLU A 287 1.19 17.40 4.40
C GLU A 287 2.03 16.68 5.47
N ASP A 288 1.42 15.78 6.26
CA ASP A 288 2.13 14.98 7.26
C ASP A 288 3.07 13.95 6.62
N GLY A 289 2.97 13.71 5.31
CA GLY A 289 3.75 12.71 4.57
C GLY A 289 4.77 13.28 3.59
N ILE A 290 5.13 14.55 3.69
CA ILE A 290 6.15 15.18 2.82
C ILE A 290 7.28 15.79 3.65
N GLY A 291 8.39 16.14 2.99
CA GLY A 291 9.54 16.78 3.64
C GLY A 291 10.36 15.83 4.54
N PRO A 292 11.24 16.38 5.39
CA PRO A 292 12.12 15.59 6.25
C PRO A 292 11.34 14.69 7.21
N GLN A 293 11.68 13.40 7.30
CA GLN A 293 10.94 12.42 8.11
C GLN A 293 10.81 12.81 9.60
N HIS A 294 11.82 13.49 10.15
CA HIS A 294 11.79 13.96 11.55
C HIS A 294 10.88 15.17 11.79
N GLU A 295 10.27 15.74 10.75
CA GLU A 295 9.26 16.80 10.84
C GLU A 295 7.85 16.27 10.51
N ARG A 296 7.75 15.04 9.98
CA ARG A 296 6.48 14.41 9.60
C ARG A 296 5.64 14.09 10.83
N GLY A 297 4.34 14.34 10.72
CA GLY A 297 3.35 13.96 11.72
C GLY A 297 3.10 12.45 11.73
N VAL A 298 2.65 11.92 12.86
CA VAL A 298 2.33 10.49 12.98
C VAL A 298 0.82 10.29 12.93
N TYR A 299 0.38 9.38 12.07
CA TYR A 299 -1.02 9.06 11.93
C TYR A 299 -1.50 8.11 13.05
N PRO A 300 -2.64 8.40 13.70
CA PRO A 300 -3.12 7.62 14.82
C PRO A 300 -3.66 6.22 14.42
N VAL A 301 -3.81 5.34 15.42
CA VAL A 301 -4.01 3.87 15.29
C VAL A 301 -5.40 3.47 14.71
N GLU A 302 -6.24 4.43 14.33
CA GLU A 302 -7.64 4.18 13.94
C GLU A 302 -7.76 3.29 12.69
N ALA A 303 -6.79 3.34 11.78
CA ALA A 303 -6.73 2.46 10.62
C ALA A 303 -5.89 1.22 10.93
N TRP A 304 -6.52 0.05 10.86
CA TRP A 304 -5.82 -1.24 10.80
C TRP A 304 -4.95 -1.61 12.03
N ASN A 305 -5.22 -1.01 13.20
CA ASN A 305 -4.55 -1.29 14.48
C ASN A 305 -3.03 -1.05 14.48
N ASP A 306 -2.53 -0.15 13.63
CA ASP A 306 -1.12 0.24 13.61
C ASP A 306 -0.97 1.76 13.52
N GLN A 307 0.17 2.27 13.98
CA GLN A 307 0.51 3.69 13.93
C GLN A 307 1.41 3.95 12.72
N ASP A 308 0.98 4.80 11.79
CA ASP A 308 1.79 5.12 10.61
C ASP A 308 2.63 6.38 10.87
N VAL A 309 3.96 6.23 10.83
CA VAL A 309 4.91 7.33 11.02
C VAL A 309 5.14 8.17 9.75
N ASN A 310 4.39 7.91 8.68
CA ASN A 310 4.49 8.58 7.39
C ASN A 310 5.90 8.51 6.79
N SER A 311 6.64 7.43 7.06
CA SER A 311 7.96 7.18 6.43
C SER A 311 7.86 6.95 4.92
N PHE A 312 6.67 6.56 4.45
CA PHE A 312 6.29 6.45 3.04
C PHE A 312 5.12 7.39 2.78
N GLY A 313 5.38 8.51 2.10
CA GLY A 313 4.38 9.49 1.73
C GLY A 313 4.38 9.80 0.24
N THR A 314 4.00 11.02 -0.13
CA THR A 314 3.75 11.38 -1.54
C THR A 314 5.00 11.18 -2.40
N ASP A 315 6.16 11.66 -1.95
CA ASP A 315 7.39 11.63 -2.75
C ASP A 315 7.95 10.20 -2.93
N GLU A 316 7.87 9.38 -1.88
CA GLU A 316 8.24 7.96 -1.95
C GLU A 316 7.26 7.18 -2.85
N PHE A 317 5.96 7.44 -2.77
CA PHE A 317 4.95 6.83 -3.64
C PHE A 317 5.18 7.19 -5.12
N MET A 318 5.46 8.45 -5.43
CA MET A 318 5.76 8.87 -6.80
C MET A 318 7.05 8.26 -7.32
N THR A 319 8.05 8.09 -6.46
CA THR A 319 9.30 7.39 -6.79
C THR A 319 9.01 5.92 -7.14
N LEU A 320 8.20 5.23 -6.33
CA LEU A 320 7.76 3.85 -6.60
C LEU A 320 7.07 3.75 -7.97
N CYS A 321 6.07 4.60 -8.24
CA CYS A 321 5.33 4.63 -9.49
C CYS A 321 6.25 4.85 -10.71
N ARG A 322 7.15 5.84 -10.65
CA ARG A 322 8.13 6.11 -11.72
C ARG A 322 9.06 4.92 -11.95
N ARG A 323 9.54 4.30 -10.88
CA ARG A 323 10.46 3.14 -10.93
C ARG A 323 9.81 1.91 -11.54
N LEU A 324 8.50 1.74 -11.36
CA LEU A 324 7.70 0.65 -11.91
C LEU A 324 7.08 0.97 -13.28
N ASN A 325 7.21 2.21 -13.77
CA ASN A 325 6.48 2.72 -14.92
C ASN A 325 4.96 2.51 -14.77
N ALA A 326 4.44 2.84 -13.58
CA ALA A 326 3.03 2.75 -13.22
C ALA A 326 2.45 4.16 -13.03
N GLU A 327 1.22 4.38 -13.52
CA GLU A 327 0.48 5.62 -13.30
C GLU A 327 -0.05 5.67 -11.84
N PRO A 328 0.16 6.78 -11.11
CA PRO A 328 -0.41 6.95 -9.77
C PRO A 328 -1.91 7.25 -9.84
N ILE A 329 -2.71 6.60 -8.98
CA ILE A 329 -4.10 6.93 -8.69
C ILE A 329 -4.18 7.42 -7.24
N MET A 330 -4.46 8.72 -7.07
CA MET A 330 -4.45 9.38 -5.76
C MET A 330 -5.85 9.42 -5.16
N VAL A 331 -6.01 8.92 -3.93
CA VAL A 331 -7.31 8.92 -3.23
C VAL A 331 -7.41 10.12 -2.29
N ILE A 332 -8.37 11.00 -2.54
CA ILE A 332 -8.55 12.26 -1.81
C ILE A 332 -9.34 12.03 -0.52
N ASN A 333 -8.85 12.60 0.58
CA ASN A 333 -9.63 12.74 1.80
C ASN A 333 -10.76 13.76 1.61
N THR A 334 -12.00 13.28 1.51
CA THR A 334 -13.19 14.15 1.31
C THR A 334 -13.74 14.76 2.60
N GLY A 335 -13.05 14.58 3.73
CA GLY A 335 -13.41 15.16 5.02
C GLY A 335 -14.07 14.20 5.99
N HIS A 336 -14.39 14.71 7.19
CA HIS A 336 -14.90 13.89 8.30
C HIS A 336 -16.01 12.93 7.87
N ARG A 337 -15.74 11.64 8.09
CA ARG A 337 -16.49 10.46 7.62
C ARG A 337 -18.02 10.60 7.66
N TYR A 338 -18.57 11.19 8.73
CA TYR A 338 -20.02 11.30 8.95
C TYR A 338 -20.60 12.69 8.71
N SER A 339 -19.79 13.63 8.19
CA SER A 339 -20.28 14.96 7.85
C SER A 339 -21.29 14.89 6.70
N ALA A 340 -22.41 15.59 6.88
CA ALA A 340 -23.46 15.72 5.87
C ALA A 340 -23.18 16.82 4.82
N SER A 341 -22.14 17.63 5.04
CA SER A 341 -21.76 18.75 4.17
C SER A 341 -20.25 18.74 3.90
N PRO A 342 -19.82 19.11 2.69
CA PRO A 342 -18.40 19.30 2.40
C PRO A 342 -17.83 20.45 3.24
N GLN A 343 -16.60 20.29 3.69
CA GLN A 343 -15.90 21.28 4.49
C GLN A 343 -14.79 21.94 3.68
N THR A 344 -14.68 23.27 3.79
CA THR A 344 -13.72 24.07 3.02
C THR A 344 -12.28 23.61 3.22
N GLU A 345 -11.89 23.27 4.46
CA GLU A 345 -10.52 22.85 4.79
C GLU A 345 -10.04 21.63 3.98
N PHE A 346 -10.91 20.65 3.73
CA PHE A 346 -10.55 19.45 2.95
C PHE A 346 -10.54 19.72 1.44
N ILE A 347 -11.36 20.66 0.96
CA ILE A 347 -11.31 21.11 -0.44
C ILE A 347 -9.99 21.84 -0.69
N GLU A 348 -9.59 22.72 0.23
CA GLU A 348 -8.33 23.45 0.16
C GLU A 348 -7.16 22.47 0.16
N GLU A 349 -7.12 21.49 1.07
CA GLU A 349 -6.05 20.48 1.09
C GLU A 349 -5.99 19.66 -0.20
N ALA A 350 -7.12 19.25 -0.75
CA ALA A 350 -7.16 18.51 -2.01
C ALA A 350 -6.57 19.33 -3.17
N VAL A 351 -6.92 20.61 -3.25
CA VAL A 351 -6.37 21.58 -4.22
C VAL A 351 -4.87 21.77 -4.04
N GLN A 352 -4.43 21.91 -2.80
CA GLN A 352 -3.02 22.11 -2.46
C GLN A 352 -2.18 20.87 -2.75
N TRP A 353 -2.72 19.66 -2.52
CA TRP A 353 -2.05 18.42 -2.86
C TRP A 353 -1.92 18.24 -4.38
N LEU A 354 -2.97 18.59 -5.13
CA LEU A 354 -2.93 18.62 -6.59
C LEU A 354 -1.89 19.63 -7.09
N GLU A 355 -1.82 20.83 -6.50
CA GLU A 355 -0.80 21.82 -6.84
C GLU A 355 0.62 21.34 -6.47
N TYR A 356 0.81 20.70 -5.30
CA TYR A 356 2.07 20.06 -4.93
C TYR A 356 2.48 19.04 -5.98
N CYS A 357 1.52 18.25 -6.49
CA CYS A 357 1.82 17.21 -7.47
C CYS A 357 2.09 17.75 -8.87
N ASN A 358 1.27 18.70 -9.35
CA ASN A 358 1.22 19.07 -10.77
C ASN A 358 1.66 20.52 -11.04
N GLY A 359 1.74 21.37 -10.01
CA GLY A 359 2.11 22.77 -10.15
C GLY A 359 3.58 22.97 -10.52
N PRO A 360 3.93 24.04 -11.25
CA PRO A 360 5.33 24.36 -11.56
C PRO A 360 6.09 24.70 -10.27
N ALA A 361 7.42 24.55 -10.27
CA ALA A 361 8.28 24.87 -9.12
C ALA A 361 8.17 26.33 -8.61
N THR A 362 7.54 27.23 -9.39
CA THR A 362 7.28 28.62 -9.04
C THR A 362 5.95 28.85 -8.33
N SER A 363 5.08 27.84 -8.27
CA SER A 363 3.81 27.92 -7.55
C SER A 363 4.03 27.66 -6.05
N THR A 364 3.03 27.94 -5.21
CA THR A 364 3.18 27.85 -3.74
C THR A 364 3.60 26.45 -3.32
N TRP A 365 2.82 25.45 -3.72
CA TRP A 365 3.09 24.06 -3.35
C TRP A 365 4.09 23.36 -4.27
N GLY A 366 4.21 23.79 -5.53
CA GLY A 366 5.28 23.33 -6.41
C GLY A 366 6.67 23.73 -5.91
N ALA A 367 6.80 24.89 -5.25
CA ALA A 367 8.05 25.32 -4.62
C ALA A 367 8.41 24.45 -3.40
N VAL A 368 7.41 24.03 -2.60
CA VAL A 368 7.62 23.08 -1.49
C VAL A 368 8.10 21.73 -2.04
N ARG A 369 7.45 21.20 -3.09
CA ARG A 369 7.90 19.98 -3.77
C ARG A 369 9.35 20.11 -4.27
N ALA A 370 9.70 21.24 -4.87
CA ALA A 370 11.05 21.51 -5.35
C ALA A 370 12.07 21.55 -4.20
N ALA A 371 11.72 22.19 -3.07
CA ALA A 371 12.55 22.24 -1.87
C ALA A 371 12.75 20.84 -1.24
N ASN A 372 11.74 19.96 -1.35
CA ASN A 372 11.82 18.56 -0.95
C ASN A 372 12.64 17.69 -1.91
N GLY A 373 13.27 18.27 -2.94
CA GLY A 373 14.17 17.58 -3.87
C GLY A 373 13.53 17.15 -5.19
N HIS A 374 12.29 17.53 -5.46
CA HIS A 374 11.53 17.11 -6.64
C HIS A 374 11.05 18.32 -7.46
N PRO A 375 11.93 19.03 -8.18
CA PRO A 375 11.57 20.28 -8.86
C PRO A 375 10.55 20.10 -9.99
N GLU A 376 10.62 18.99 -10.73
CA GLU A 376 9.70 18.73 -11.84
C GLU A 376 8.33 18.21 -11.34
N PRO A 377 7.21 18.67 -11.93
CA PRO A 377 5.88 18.15 -11.64
C PRO A 377 5.79 16.62 -11.79
N TYR A 378 5.02 15.98 -10.91
CA TYR A 378 4.70 14.57 -11.01
C TYR A 378 3.73 14.26 -12.15
N ASN A 379 2.88 15.23 -12.54
CA ASN A 379 1.85 15.09 -13.59
C ASN A 379 0.87 13.94 -13.31
N VAL A 380 0.37 13.87 -12.07
CA VAL A 380 -0.62 12.90 -11.64
C VAL A 380 -1.92 13.14 -12.39
N LYS A 381 -2.38 12.10 -13.11
CA LYS A 381 -3.60 12.16 -13.92
C LYS A 381 -4.84 11.76 -13.14
N TYR A 382 -4.78 10.68 -12.37
CA TYR A 382 -5.97 10.04 -11.79
C TYR A 382 -6.19 10.45 -10.34
N TRP A 383 -7.36 11.00 -10.04
CA TRP A 383 -7.76 11.45 -8.71
C TRP A 383 -9.11 10.86 -8.32
N GLU A 384 -9.13 10.09 -7.25
CA GLU A 384 -10.31 9.41 -6.71
C GLU A 384 -10.92 10.19 -5.55
N MET A 385 -12.21 10.51 -5.66
CA MET A 385 -12.92 11.36 -4.73
C MET A 385 -13.42 10.56 -3.52
N GLY A 386 -12.52 10.29 -2.59
CA GLY A 386 -12.82 9.52 -1.37
C GLY A 386 -12.91 8.02 -1.61
N ASN A 387 -12.95 7.28 -0.52
CA ASN A 387 -12.98 5.82 -0.50
C ASN A 387 -14.21 5.34 0.29
N GLU A 388 -14.92 4.34 -0.23
CA GLU A 388 -16.02 3.66 0.47
C GLU A 388 -17.06 4.58 1.14
N ILE A 389 -17.36 5.71 0.48
CA ILE A 389 -18.27 6.73 1.01
C ILE A 389 -19.68 6.17 1.25
N PHE A 390 -20.03 5.08 0.55
CA PHE A 390 -21.27 4.33 0.77
C PHE A 390 -21.43 3.73 2.17
N LEU A 391 -20.34 3.56 2.94
CA LEU A 391 -20.41 3.10 4.33
C LEU A 391 -20.78 4.22 5.31
N THR A 392 -20.73 5.48 4.88
CA THR A 392 -20.61 6.63 5.79
C THR A 392 -21.61 7.73 5.48
N ARG A 393 -22.03 7.84 4.22
CA ARG A 393 -22.96 8.84 3.71
C ARG A 393 -23.94 8.19 2.74
N SER A 394 -25.07 8.86 2.48
CA SER A 394 -25.96 8.47 1.37
C SER A 394 -25.42 8.98 0.03
N ALA A 395 -25.84 8.37 -1.08
CA ALA A 395 -25.43 8.81 -2.41
C ALA A 395 -25.82 10.28 -2.69
N ALA A 396 -26.99 10.72 -2.21
CA ALA A 396 -27.45 12.09 -2.34
C ALA A 396 -26.55 13.09 -1.58
N VAL A 397 -26.03 12.70 -0.41
CA VAL A 397 -25.05 13.51 0.32
C VAL A 397 -23.73 13.55 -0.44
N TYR A 398 -23.23 12.40 -0.92
CA TYR A 398 -21.97 12.33 -1.66
C TYR A 398 -21.96 13.17 -2.95
N VAL A 399 -23.09 13.27 -3.65
CA VAL A 399 -23.27 14.17 -4.81
C VAL A 399 -22.90 15.62 -4.46
N ASN A 400 -23.22 16.10 -3.25
CA ASN A 400 -22.85 17.46 -2.84
C ASN A 400 -21.33 17.63 -2.65
N PHE A 401 -20.63 16.57 -2.22
CA PHE A 401 -19.18 16.59 -2.12
C PHE A 401 -18.53 16.63 -3.51
N LEU A 402 -18.97 15.80 -4.47
CA LEU A 402 -18.49 15.85 -5.85
C LEU A 402 -18.66 17.24 -6.47
N LYS A 403 -19.84 17.86 -6.28
CA LYS A 403 -20.14 19.21 -6.78
C LYS A 403 -19.29 20.32 -6.15
N ALA A 404 -18.72 20.08 -4.96
CA ALA A 404 -17.86 21.03 -4.29
C ALA A 404 -16.37 20.82 -4.65
N PHE A 405 -15.89 19.58 -4.62
CA PHE A 405 -14.47 19.26 -4.83
C PHE A 405 -14.06 19.33 -6.30
N VAL A 406 -14.85 18.74 -7.21
CA VAL A 406 -14.42 18.58 -8.61
C VAL A 406 -14.17 19.92 -9.31
N PRO A 407 -15.07 20.91 -9.23
CA PRO A 407 -14.80 22.21 -9.86
C PRO A 407 -13.56 22.91 -9.28
N ALA A 408 -13.31 22.77 -7.97
CA ALA A 408 -12.14 23.35 -7.33
C ALA A 408 -10.82 22.72 -7.84
N LEU A 409 -10.79 21.38 -7.97
CA LEU A 409 -9.63 20.67 -8.51
C LEU A 409 -9.39 21.00 -9.99
N LYS A 410 -10.45 20.98 -10.80
CA LYS A 410 -10.38 21.31 -12.25
C LYS A 410 -9.98 22.76 -12.51
N ALA A 411 -10.15 23.67 -11.54
CA ALA A 411 -9.65 25.04 -11.64
C ALA A 411 -8.12 25.13 -11.52
N ILE A 412 -7.49 24.15 -10.86
CA ILE A 412 -6.02 24.05 -10.76
C ILE A 412 -5.45 23.34 -11.98
N ASP A 413 -6.01 22.18 -12.31
CA ASP A 413 -5.58 21.38 -13.45
C ASP A 413 -6.82 20.79 -14.16
N PRO A 414 -7.25 21.37 -15.29
CA PRO A 414 -8.43 20.89 -16.00
C PRO A 414 -8.21 19.53 -16.67
N SER A 415 -6.96 19.07 -16.81
CA SER A 415 -6.58 17.84 -17.52
C SER A 415 -6.69 16.56 -16.68
N ILE A 416 -6.84 16.68 -15.36
CA ILE A 416 -6.98 15.53 -14.46
C ILE A 416 -8.20 14.68 -14.81
N ILE A 417 -8.14 13.40 -14.45
CA ILE A 417 -9.19 12.40 -14.59
C ILE A 417 -9.82 12.18 -13.21
N ILE A 418 -11.12 12.39 -13.12
CA ILE A 418 -11.89 12.27 -11.88
C ILE A 418 -12.52 10.88 -11.78
N ILE A 419 -12.23 10.19 -10.69
CA ILE A 419 -12.83 8.91 -10.33
C ILE A 419 -13.78 9.15 -9.15
N ALA A 420 -15.07 8.90 -9.32
CA ALA A 420 -16.04 8.93 -8.23
C ALA A 420 -16.13 7.58 -7.52
N CYS A 421 -16.27 7.61 -6.18
CA CYS A 421 -16.57 6.43 -5.38
C CYS A 421 -17.89 5.79 -5.84
N GLY A 422 -17.78 4.60 -6.43
CA GLY A 422 -18.92 3.78 -6.81
C GLY A 422 -19.50 3.04 -5.61
N SER A 423 -20.46 2.17 -5.87
CA SER A 423 -21.16 1.42 -4.84
C SER A 423 -20.28 0.34 -4.19
N GLY A 424 -20.55 0.04 -2.92
CA GLY A 424 -20.14 -1.22 -2.31
C GLY A 424 -21.08 -2.36 -2.69
N SER A 425 -20.53 -3.57 -2.80
CA SER A 425 -21.26 -4.77 -3.20
C SER A 425 -21.94 -4.60 -4.57
N PHE A 426 -23.21 -4.96 -4.71
CA PHE A 426 -23.96 -4.89 -5.98
C PHE A 426 -25.04 -3.80 -5.98
N ASP A 427 -24.89 -2.74 -5.18
CA ASP A 427 -25.92 -1.68 -5.08
C ASP A 427 -25.91 -0.71 -6.28
N GLN A 428 -26.79 -0.96 -7.24
CA GLN A 428 -26.96 -0.08 -8.40
C GLN A 428 -27.69 1.22 -8.09
N ASN A 429 -28.40 1.35 -6.96
CA ASN A 429 -29.09 2.59 -6.63
C ASN A 429 -28.09 3.71 -6.32
N TRP A 430 -27.00 3.38 -5.63
CA TRP A 430 -25.88 4.29 -5.43
C TRP A 430 -25.34 4.81 -6.77
N ASN A 431 -24.95 3.89 -7.65
CA ASN A 431 -24.38 4.23 -8.96
C ASN A 431 -25.34 5.07 -9.81
N ARG A 432 -26.62 4.68 -9.90
CA ARG A 432 -27.64 5.44 -10.62
C ARG A 432 -27.78 6.86 -10.07
N THR A 433 -27.73 7.03 -8.75
CA THR A 433 -27.85 8.34 -8.11
C THR A 433 -26.64 9.23 -8.43
N VAL A 434 -25.42 8.69 -8.32
CA VAL A 434 -24.18 9.43 -8.62
C VAL A 434 -24.12 9.79 -10.10
N ILE A 435 -24.31 8.82 -11.00
CA ILE A 435 -24.25 9.03 -12.45
C ILE A 435 -25.31 10.04 -12.90
N SER A 436 -26.57 9.91 -12.44
CA SER A 436 -27.65 10.82 -12.90
C SER A 436 -27.44 12.28 -12.49
N GLN A 437 -26.65 12.55 -11.45
CA GLN A 437 -26.49 13.91 -10.90
C GLN A 437 -25.10 14.51 -11.08
N CYS A 438 -24.11 13.71 -11.47
CA CYS A 438 -22.70 14.14 -11.59
C CYS A 438 -22.00 13.60 -12.86
N ALA A 439 -22.73 13.10 -13.86
CA ALA A 439 -22.14 12.53 -15.08
C ALA A 439 -21.18 13.50 -15.81
N ASP A 440 -21.44 14.80 -15.74
CA ASP A 440 -20.63 15.87 -16.32
C ASP A 440 -19.35 16.19 -15.52
N LEU A 441 -19.23 15.67 -14.30
CA LEU A 441 -18.11 15.93 -13.39
C LEU A 441 -17.11 14.76 -13.31
N ILE A 442 -17.46 13.58 -13.82
CA ILE A 442 -16.70 12.35 -13.55
C ILE A 442 -16.30 11.66 -14.85
N ASP A 443 -15.11 11.07 -14.86
CA ASP A 443 -14.57 10.29 -15.96
C ASP A 443 -14.70 8.77 -15.67
N TYR A 444 -14.62 8.40 -14.39
CA TYR A 444 -14.72 7.02 -13.93
C TYR A 444 -15.67 6.89 -12.74
N ILE A 445 -16.31 5.72 -12.62
CA ILE A 445 -16.99 5.28 -11.40
C ILE A 445 -16.27 4.05 -10.82
N SER A 446 -16.10 4.04 -9.49
CA SER A 446 -15.24 3.08 -8.80
C SER A 446 -15.97 2.15 -7.81
N PRO A 447 -16.68 1.11 -8.28
CA PRO A 447 -17.37 0.18 -7.40
C PRO A 447 -16.39 -0.76 -6.68
N HIS A 448 -16.81 -1.26 -5.52
CA HIS A 448 -16.05 -2.16 -4.65
C HIS A 448 -16.85 -3.42 -4.39
N HIS A 449 -16.20 -4.58 -4.42
CA HIS A 449 -16.79 -5.80 -3.88
C HIS A 449 -15.71 -6.80 -3.47
N TYR A 450 -15.92 -7.52 -2.38
CA TYR A 450 -15.12 -8.68 -2.01
C TYR A 450 -16.00 -9.90 -1.87
N GLU A 451 -15.54 -11.04 -2.39
CA GLU A 451 -16.32 -12.26 -2.44
C GLU A 451 -15.90 -13.25 -1.35
N ASN A 452 -16.83 -14.07 -0.87
CA ASN A 452 -16.49 -15.21 -0.05
C ASN A 452 -15.75 -16.24 -0.91
N ILE A 453 -14.61 -16.76 -0.44
CA ILE A 453 -13.81 -17.72 -1.21
C ILE A 453 -14.59 -18.97 -1.63
N GLU A 454 -15.63 -19.37 -0.90
CA GLU A 454 -16.49 -20.50 -1.29
C GLU A 454 -17.31 -20.22 -2.57
N ASN A 455 -17.55 -18.94 -2.87
CA ASN A 455 -18.26 -18.47 -4.04
C ASN A 455 -17.34 -18.13 -5.22
N TYR A 456 -16.07 -18.59 -5.23
CA TYR A 456 -15.08 -18.26 -6.28
C TYR A 456 -15.54 -18.50 -7.73
N ARG A 457 -16.61 -19.29 -7.94
CA ARG A 457 -17.24 -19.52 -9.25
C ARG A 457 -18.40 -18.57 -9.52
N SER A 458 -19.39 -18.56 -8.64
CA SER A 458 -20.63 -17.79 -8.80
C SER A 458 -20.38 -16.30 -8.69
N GLY A 459 -19.42 -15.89 -7.85
CA GLY A 459 -19.03 -14.49 -7.68
C GLY A 459 -18.61 -13.84 -8.99
N VAL A 460 -17.81 -14.53 -9.82
CA VAL A 460 -17.38 -13.99 -11.12
C VAL A 460 -18.58 -13.72 -12.05
N ILE A 461 -19.55 -14.63 -12.09
CA ILE A 461 -20.77 -14.49 -12.90
C ILE A 461 -21.63 -13.33 -12.38
N ASN A 462 -21.77 -13.21 -11.06
CA ASN A 462 -22.52 -12.13 -10.43
C ASN A 462 -21.92 -10.76 -10.76
N TYR A 463 -20.59 -10.64 -10.69
CA TYR A 463 -19.87 -9.43 -11.08
C TYR A 463 -20.04 -9.08 -12.55
N GLU A 464 -19.91 -10.07 -13.44
CA GLU A 464 -20.10 -9.87 -14.86
C GLU A 464 -21.50 -9.30 -15.17
N ASN A 465 -22.52 -9.79 -14.47
CA ASN A 465 -23.88 -9.27 -14.63
C ASN A 465 -24.03 -7.86 -14.07
N TYR A 466 -23.47 -7.60 -12.88
CA TYR A 466 -23.50 -6.28 -12.25
C TYR A 466 -22.81 -5.20 -13.09
N THR A 467 -21.61 -5.48 -13.59
CA THR A 467 -20.83 -4.55 -14.44
C THR A 467 -21.52 -4.29 -15.77
N ARG A 468 -22.14 -5.31 -16.38
CA ARG A 468 -22.96 -5.14 -17.59
C ARG A 468 -24.19 -4.26 -17.35
N GLU A 469 -24.87 -4.42 -16.21
CA GLU A 469 -25.97 -3.53 -15.84
C GLU A 469 -25.48 -2.09 -15.64
N LEU A 470 -24.35 -1.91 -14.94
CA LEU A 470 -23.75 -0.59 -14.71
C LEU A 470 -23.36 0.09 -16.03
N ALA A 471 -22.78 -0.65 -16.97
CA ALA A 471 -22.49 -0.16 -18.32
C ALA A 471 -23.76 0.31 -19.04
N GLY A 472 -24.89 -0.39 -18.87
CA GLY A 472 -26.19 0.05 -19.39
C GLY A 472 -26.69 1.35 -18.74
N VAL A 473 -26.43 1.55 -17.44
CA VAL A 473 -26.73 2.81 -16.74
C VAL A 473 -25.90 3.95 -17.32
N ILE A 474 -24.60 3.74 -17.51
CA ILE A 474 -23.68 4.72 -18.08
C ILE A 474 -24.08 5.10 -19.50
N ALA A 475 -24.33 4.10 -20.36
CA ALA A 475 -24.71 4.30 -21.75
C ALA A 475 -26.02 5.10 -21.91
N SER A 476 -26.90 5.05 -20.90
CA SER A 476 -28.17 5.79 -20.86
C SER A 476 -28.06 7.16 -20.16
N SER A 477 -26.88 7.54 -19.69
CA SER A 477 -26.66 8.77 -18.91
C SER A 477 -26.33 9.98 -19.77
N ALA A 478 -26.15 11.15 -19.15
CA ALA A 478 -25.71 12.37 -19.83
C ALA A 478 -24.25 12.30 -20.31
N ASN A 479 -23.45 11.35 -19.82
CA ASN A 479 -22.07 11.11 -20.23
C ASN A 479 -21.85 9.61 -20.46
N PRO A 480 -22.08 9.09 -21.68
CA PRO A 480 -21.87 7.69 -22.00
C PRO A 480 -20.39 7.27 -22.06
N ASP A 481 -19.45 8.23 -21.96
CA ASP A 481 -18.01 7.98 -22.02
C ASP A 481 -17.42 7.60 -20.66
N ILE A 482 -18.19 7.69 -19.56
CA ILE A 482 -17.76 7.27 -18.22
C ILE A 482 -17.28 5.82 -18.27
N LYS A 483 -16.14 5.54 -17.65
CA LYS A 483 -15.58 4.19 -17.57
C LYS A 483 -15.71 3.62 -16.17
N ILE A 484 -15.65 2.29 -16.08
CA ILE A 484 -15.69 1.59 -14.81
C ILE A 484 -14.25 1.27 -14.40
N TYR A 485 -13.91 1.66 -13.17
CA TYR A 485 -12.69 1.26 -12.48
C TYR A 485 -13.07 0.38 -11.28
N MET A 486 -12.83 -0.93 -11.32
CA MET A 486 -13.05 -1.75 -10.12
C MET A 486 -11.90 -1.51 -9.13
N SER A 487 -12.02 -0.50 -8.27
CA SER A 487 -10.94 -0.01 -7.40
C SER A 487 -10.59 -0.94 -6.26
N GLU A 488 -11.53 -1.79 -5.83
CA GLU A 488 -11.30 -2.87 -4.87
C GLU A 488 -12.05 -4.13 -5.25
N TRP A 489 -11.29 -5.21 -5.48
CA TRP A 489 -11.84 -6.55 -5.63
C TRP A 489 -10.87 -7.64 -5.15
N ASN A 490 -11.39 -8.67 -4.49
CA ASN A 490 -10.68 -9.93 -4.20
C ASN A 490 -11.66 -10.89 -3.50
N VAL A 491 -11.18 -12.05 -3.06
CA VAL A 491 -11.83 -12.78 -1.97
C VAL A 491 -11.53 -12.11 -0.62
N TRP A 492 -12.43 -12.21 0.36
CA TRP A 492 -12.21 -11.67 1.72
C TRP A 492 -10.97 -12.26 2.40
N SER A 493 -10.79 -13.58 2.29
CA SER A 493 -9.70 -14.30 2.95
C SER A 493 -9.44 -15.64 2.28
N GLY A 494 -8.18 -16.03 2.21
CA GLY A 494 -7.70 -17.29 1.67
C GLY A 494 -6.62 -17.13 0.60
N LEU A 495 -5.52 -17.85 0.78
CA LEU A 495 -4.36 -17.84 -0.14
C LEU A 495 -4.29 -19.09 -1.03
N ASP A 496 -5.24 -20.00 -0.89
CA ASP A 496 -5.29 -21.26 -1.65
C ASP A 496 -5.78 -21.08 -3.09
N TRP A 497 -5.78 -22.17 -3.84
CA TRP A 497 -6.01 -22.17 -5.27
C TRP A 497 -7.40 -21.66 -5.67
N ARG A 498 -8.39 -21.65 -4.76
CA ARG A 498 -9.69 -21.02 -5.05
C ARG A 498 -9.55 -19.52 -5.30
N ASN A 499 -8.65 -18.85 -4.58
CA ASN A 499 -8.34 -17.44 -4.82
C ASN A 499 -7.70 -17.25 -6.21
N GLY A 500 -6.78 -18.14 -6.60
CA GLY A 500 -6.21 -18.15 -7.96
C GLY A 500 -7.27 -18.33 -9.05
N LEU A 501 -8.20 -19.28 -8.88
CA LEU A 501 -9.31 -19.51 -9.81
C LEU A 501 -10.27 -18.32 -9.88
N TYR A 502 -10.58 -17.68 -8.75
CA TYR A 502 -11.37 -16.45 -8.71
C TYR A 502 -10.67 -15.33 -9.48
N ALA A 503 -9.41 -15.05 -9.17
CA ALA A 503 -8.62 -14.02 -9.83
C ALA A 503 -8.55 -14.22 -11.34
N GLY A 504 -8.26 -15.44 -11.79
CA GLY A 504 -8.27 -15.78 -13.21
C GLY A 504 -9.63 -15.58 -13.86
N GLY A 505 -10.71 -15.95 -13.16
CA GLY A 505 -12.07 -15.74 -13.64
C GLY A 505 -12.42 -14.26 -13.79
N MET A 506 -12.01 -13.42 -12.84
CA MET A 506 -12.17 -11.97 -12.87
C MET A 506 -11.38 -11.33 -14.01
N LEU A 507 -10.11 -11.69 -14.20
CA LEU A 507 -9.29 -11.18 -15.32
C LEU A 507 -9.89 -11.52 -16.68
N THR A 508 -10.38 -12.75 -16.83
CA THR A 508 -11.05 -13.22 -18.04
C THR A 508 -12.33 -12.42 -18.32
N MET A 509 -13.10 -12.11 -17.26
CA MET A 509 -14.29 -11.26 -17.36
C MET A 509 -13.94 -9.82 -17.73
N PHE A 510 -12.88 -9.25 -17.15
CA PHE A 510 -12.43 -7.90 -17.48
C PHE A 510 -12.02 -7.79 -18.96
N GLU A 511 -11.28 -8.77 -19.50
CA GLU A 511 -10.93 -8.81 -20.92
C GLU A 511 -12.18 -8.84 -21.83
N ARG A 512 -13.23 -9.58 -21.45
CA ARG A 512 -14.51 -9.59 -22.20
C ARG A 512 -15.27 -8.26 -22.15
N GLN A 513 -15.02 -7.44 -21.14
CA GLN A 513 -15.75 -6.20 -20.88
C GLN A 513 -14.89 -4.94 -21.06
N GLY A 514 -13.74 -5.06 -21.72
CA GLY A 514 -12.75 -3.99 -21.86
C GLY A 514 -13.26 -2.70 -22.53
N GLU A 515 -14.41 -2.73 -23.20
CA GLU A 515 -15.06 -1.55 -23.79
C GLU A 515 -15.47 -0.49 -22.73
N TYR A 516 -15.78 -0.95 -21.52
CA TYR A 516 -16.21 -0.09 -20.41
C TYR A 516 -15.48 -0.38 -19.09
N MET A 517 -14.88 -1.56 -18.91
CA MET A 517 -14.02 -1.90 -17.77
C MET A 517 -12.55 -1.62 -18.11
N HIS A 518 -12.04 -0.46 -17.71
CA HIS A 518 -10.69 0.00 -18.12
C HIS A 518 -9.61 -0.28 -17.08
N ILE A 519 -9.96 -0.22 -15.80
CA ILE A 519 -9.00 -0.35 -14.69
C ILE A 519 -9.58 -1.32 -13.65
N ALA A 520 -8.73 -2.14 -13.03
CA ALA A 520 -9.10 -2.96 -11.89
C ALA A 520 -7.94 -3.04 -10.90
N GLY A 521 -8.21 -2.76 -9.62
CA GLY A 521 -7.27 -2.78 -8.51
C GLY A 521 -7.62 -3.89 -7.53
N PRO A 522 -6.92 -5.04 -7.55
CA PRO A 522 -7.16 -6.07 -6.55
C PRO A 522 -6.57 -5.66 -5.19
N ALA A 523 -7.26 -6.06 -4.13
CA ALA A 523 -6.87 -5.73 -2.77
C ALA A 523 -6.60 -6.98 -1.92
N LEU A 524 -5.54 -7.08 -1.11
CA LEU A 524 -4.50 -6.08 -0.87
C LEU A 524 -3.16 -6.47 -1.52
N PHE A 525 -2.28 -5.49 -1.69
CA PHE A 525 -1.08 -5.70 -2.49
C PHE A 525 0.02 -6.50 -1.76
N LEU A 526 0.34 -6.06 -0.54
CA LEU A 526 1.43 -6.56 0.29
C LEU A 526 0.90 -6.87 1.69
N ARG A 527 1.37 -7.98 2.30
CA ARG A 527 1.03 -8.34 3.68
C ARG A 527 2.23 -8.93 4.42
N HIS A 528 2.55 -8.36 5.56
CA HIS A 528 3.49 -8.98 6.50
C HIS A 528 2.83 -10.15 7.25
N SER A 529 3.54 -11.25 7.46
CA SER A 529 3.00 -12.50 8.00
C SER A 529 2.54 -12.40 9.46
N SER A 530 2.90 -11.34 10.17
CA SER A 530 2.40 -11.04 11.53
C SER A 530 1.02 -10.38 11.55
N ALA A 531 0.53 -9.89 10.40
CA ALA A 531 -0.79 -9.27 10.35
C ALA A 531 -1.89 -10.32 10.57
N ASN A 532 -2.80 -10.06 11.51
CA ASN A 532 -3.86 -11.00 11.90
C ASN A 532 -4.95 -11.13 10.81
N ASP A 533 -5.17 -10.08 10.04
CA ASP A 533 -6.07 -9.99 8.89
C ASP A 533 -5.60 -8.77 8.06
N TRP A 534 -5.94 -8.56 6.78
CA TRP A 534 -6.61 -9.42 5.80
C TRP A 534 -5.69 -10.52 5.30
N ASN A 535 -6.19 -11.73 5.03
CA ASN A 535 -5.37 -12.85 4.53
C ASN A 535 -5.63 -13.21 3.06
N ASN A 536 -5.49 -12.22 2.15
CA ASN A 536 -5.77 -12.37 0.72
C ASN A 536 -4.75 -11.68 -0.21
N ALA A 537 -3.66 -11.14 0.36
CA ALA A 537 -2.72 -10.30 -0.37
C ALA A 537 -1.93 -11.05 -1.45
N LEU A 538 -1.53 -10.35 -2.52
CA LEU A 538 -0.75 -10.93 -3.62
C LEU A 538 0.64 -11.37 -3.15
N VAL A 539 1.33 -10.49 -2.44
CA VAL A 539 2.70 -10.71 -1.94
C VAL A 539 2.66 -10.82 -0.42
N ASN A 540 3.02 -12.00 0.10
CA ASN A 540 3.07 -12.26 1.54
C ASN A 540 4.53 -12.39 1.97
N PHE A 541 4.93 -11.71 3.05
CA PHE A 541 6.34 -11.64 3.44
C PHE A 541 6.54 -11.64 4.95
N ASN A 542 7.74 -11.99 5.38
CA ASN A 542 8.24 -11.73 6.73
C ASN A 542 9.52 -10.89 6.63
N ASN A 543 10.21 -10.63 7.73
CA ASN A 543 11.43 -9.80 7.74
C ASN A 543 12.57 -10.29 6.84
N SER A 544 12.60 -11.57 6.42
CA SER A 544 13.72 -12.15 5.67
C SER A 544 13.38 -12.71 4.29
N SER A 545 12.12 -13.00 4.01
CA SER A 545 11.68 -13.70 2.80
C SER A 545 10.23 -13.37 2.43
N TRP A 546 9.78 -13.83 1.27
CA TRP A 546 8.42 -13.65 0.78
C TRP A 546 7.95 -14.83 -0.08
N PHE A 547 6.66 -14.92 -0.34
CA PHE A 547 6.06 -15.87 -1.28
C PHE A 547 4.87 -15.25 -2.05
N PRO A 548 4.65 -15.65 -3.33
CA PRO A 548 3.49 -15.22 -4.10
C PRO A 548 2.25 -16.05 -3.76
N ALA A 549 1.13 -15.41 -3.44
CA ALA A 549 -0.15 -16.11 -3.25
C ALA A 549 -0.76 -16.59 -4.58
N ALA A 550 -1.82 -17.42 -4.52
CA ALA A 550 -2.45 -18.00 -5.70
C ALA A 550 -2.94 -16.94 -6.71
N ASN A 551 -3.48 -15.82 -6.24
CA ASN A 551 -3.88 -14.69 -7.08
C ASN A 551 -2.68 -13.99 -7.74
N TYR A 552 -1.53 -13.82 -7.06
CA TYR A 552 -0.30 -13.32 -7.70
C TYR A 552 0.12 -14.21 -8.86
N VAL A 553 0.20 -15.53 -8.64
CA VAL A 553 0.68 -16.48 -9.67
C VAL A 553 -0.24 -16.42 -10.89
N MET A 554 -1.57 -16.41 -10.66
CA MET A 554 -2.55 -16.31 -11.74
C MET A 554 -2.48 -14.96 -12.48
N MET A 555 -2.41 -13.85 -11.74
CA MET A 555 -2.33 -12.51 -12.34
C MET A 555 -1.08 -12.33 -13.18
N LYS A 556 0.07 -12.79 -12.67
CA LYS A 556 1.32 -12.77 -13.44
C LYS A 556 1.19 -13.62 -14.71
N PHE A 557 0.62 -14.82 -14.60
CA PHE A 557 0.41 -15.71 -15.75
C PHE A 557 -0.47 -15.05 -16.83
N TRP A 558 -1.55 -14.35 -16.45
CA TRP A 558 -2.38 -13.58 -17.38
C TRP A 558 -1.64 -12.38 -17.99
N ARG A 559 -0.84 -11.67 -17.18
CA ARG A 559 -0.08 -10.48 -17.59
C ARG A 559 1.09 -10.80 -18.52
N ASP A 560 1.72 -11.96 -18.36
CA ASP A 560 2.76 -12.46 -19.27
C ASP A 560 2.21 -12.79 -20.67
N HIS A 561 0.89 -12.96 -20.79
CA HIS A 561 0.16 -13.25 -22.03
C HIS A 561 -0.85 -12.15 -22.35
N TYR A 562 -0.57 -10.91 -21.95
CA TYR A 562 -1.45 -9.78 -22.26
C TYR A 562 -1.38 -9.46 -23.75
N ALA A 563 -2.54 -9.22 -24.35
CA ALA A 563 -2.65 -8.72 -25.71
C ALA A 563 -3.85 -7.76 -25.82
N PRO A 564 -3.75 -6.69 -26.63
CA PRO A 564 -4.72 -5.60 -26.58
C PRO A 564 -6.03 -5.90 -27.34
N ASN A 565 -6.03 -6.85 -28.28
CA ASN A 565 -7.16 -7.04 -29.19
C ASN A 565 -8.08 -8.15 -28.71
N PHE A 566 -9.22 -7.82 -28.10
CA PHE A 566 -10.23 -8.83 -27.77
C PHE A 566 -10.84 -9.44 -29.04
N LEU A 567 -10.93 -10.78 -29.09
CA LEU A 567 -11.45 -11.52 -30.24
C LEU A 567 -12.81 -12.13 -29.91
N ALA A 568 -13.79 -11.90 -30.79
CA ALA A 568 -15.12 -12.49 -30.66
C ALA A 568 -15.07 -14.01 -30.81
N THR A 569 -15.85 -14.71 -29.99
CA THR A 569 -15.93 -16.18 -29.98
C THR A 569 -17.35 -16.66 -30.21
N THR A 570 -17.50 -17.72 -31.00
CA THR A 570 -18.79 -18.42 -31.18
C THR A 570 -18.68 -19.87 -30.70
N GLY A 571 -19.68 -20.38 -29.99
CA GLY A 571 -19.72 -21.76 -29.51
C GLY A 571 -20.16 -21.87 -28.05
N GLY A 572 -20.42 -23.09 -27.59
CA GLY A 572 -20.83 -23.35 -26.21
C GLY A 572 -19.63 -23.67 -25.31
N HIS A 573 -19.46 -22.90 -24.25
CA HIS A 573 -18.41 -23.11 -23.23
C HIS A 573 -19.00 -23.04 -21.82
N THR A 574 -20.20 -23.60 -21.60
CA THR A 574 -21.00 -23.42 -20.37
C THR A 574 -20.27 -23.77 -19.06
N ASN A 575 -19.18 -24.53 -19.13
CA ASN A 575 -18.43 -25.00 -17.96
C ASN A 575 -17.04 -24.34 -17.83
N LEU A 576 -16.67 -23.44 -18.74
CA LEU A 576 -15.39 -22.73 -18.74
C LEU A 576 -15.62 -21.22 -18.75
N ASN A 577 -14.77 -20.51 -18.02
CA ASN A 577 -14.68 -19.05 -18.15
C ASN A 577 -13.56 -18.75 -19.15
N VAL A 578 -13.88 -18.13 -20.29
CA VAL A 578 -12.98 -18.01 -21.45
C VAL A 578 -12.87 -16.56 -21.93
N SER A 579 -11.65 -16.14 -22.28
CA SER A 579 -11.36 -14.93 -23.05
C SER A 579 -10.32 -15.27 -24.12
N ILE A 580 -10.42 -14.60 -25.27
CA ILE A 580 -9.45 -14.76 -26.36
C ILE A 580 -8.98 -13.37 -26.76
N VAL A 581 -7.66 -13.19 -26.80
CA VAL A 581 -7.03 -11.92 -27.16
C VAL A 581 -5.92 -12.14 -28.20
N GLY A 582 -5.79 -11.23 -29.15
CA GLY A 582 -4.77 -11.24 -30.20
C GLY A 582 -3.70 -10.18 -29.98
N SER A 583 -2.47 -10.49 -30.36
CA SER A 583 -1.35 -9.54 -30.37
C SER A 583 -1.60 -8.38 -31.33
N GLU A 584 -0.92 -7.26 -31.09
CA GLU A 584 -1.05 -6.05 -31.92
C GLU A 584 -0.57 -6.27 -33.36
N ASP A 585 0.44 -7.11 -33.55
CA ASP A 585 1.00 -7.49 -34.86
C ASP A 585 0.22 -8.63 -35.56
N GLY A 586 -0.81 -9.17 -34.90
CA GLY A 586 -1.64 -10.28 -35.39
C GLY A 586 -0.90 -11.62 -35.51
N GLN A 587 0.31 -11.77 -34.97
CA GLN A 587 1.08 -13.02 -35.05
C GLN A 587 0.63 -14.08 -34.03
N GLU A 588 0.09 -13.65 -32.89
CA GLU A 588 -0.27 -14.53 -31.79
C GLU A 588 -1.72 -14.30 -31.34
N ILE A 589 -2.39 -15.41 -31.00
CA ILE A 589 -3.69 -15.42 -30.34
C ILE A 589 -3.52 -16.20 -29.03
N TYR A 590 -3.95 -15.62 -27.93
CA TYR A 590 -3.97 -16.26 -26.62
C TYR A 590 -5.40 -16.68 -26.30
N PHE A 591 -5.65 -17.99 -26.29
CA PHE A 591 -6.86 -18.56 -25.69
C PHE A 591 -6.62 -18.70 -24.20
N LYS A 592 -7.36 -17.98 -23.37
CA LYS A 592 -7.24 -18.04 -21.90
C LYS A 592 -8.51 -18.61 -21.30
N ALA A 593 -8.38 -19.59 -20.42
CA ALA A 593 -9.53 -20.21 -19.80
C ALA A 593 -9.29 -20.69 -18.37
N ILE A 594 -10.36 -20.64 -17.57
CA ILE A 594 -10.42 -21.21 -16.23
C ILE A 594 -11.37 -22.42 -16.23
N ASN A 595 -10.84 -23.58 -15.87
CA ASN A 595 -11.62 -24.76 -15.55
C ASN A 595 -11.79 -24.86 -14.04
N THR A 596 -12.98 -24.53 -13.55
CA THR A 596 -13.28 -24.70 -12.14
C THR A 596 -13.73 -26.14 -11.83
N ALA A 597 -14.09 -26.98 -12.79
CA ALA A 597 -14.65 -28.31 -12.53
C ALA A 597 -13.66 -29.28 -11.84
N ALA A 598 -14.21 -30.26 -11.13
CA ALA A 598 -13.46 -31.38 -10.55
C ALA A 598 -13.00 -32.42 -11.59
N THR A 599 -13.39 -32.21 -12.85
CA THR A 599 -13.11 -33.08 -13.99
C THR A 599 -12.32 -32.32 -15.04
N GLU A 600 -11.56 -33.05 -15.84
CA GLU A 600 -10.93 -32.52 -17.04
C GLU A 600 -11.98 -32.14 -18.09
N VAL A 601 -11.66 -31.16 -18.93
CA VAL A 601 -12.54 -30.68 -20.00
C VAL A 601 -11.80 -30.74 -21.33
N PRO A 602 -12.22 -31.59 -22.28
CA PRO A 602 -11.67 -31.57 -23.63
C PRO A 602 -12.13 -30.30 -24.36
N VAL A 603 -11.20 -29.61 -25.01
CA VAL A 603 -11.44 -28.37 -25.73
C VAL A 603 -10.96 -28.49 -27.17
N GLN A 604 -11.79 -27.99 -28.08
CA GLN A 604 -11.48 -27.85 -29.49
C GLN A 604 -11.64 -26.39 -29.88
N VAL A 605 -10.59 -25.79 -30.44
CA VAL A 605 -10.59 -24.41 -30.95
C VAL A 605 -10.42 -24.45 -32.45
N GLN A 606 -11.37 -23.86 -33.17
CA GLN A 606 -11.25 -23.61 -34.60
C GLN A 606 -11.05 -22.11 -34.79
N ILE A 607 -9.98 -21.75 -35.50
CA ILE A 607 -9.67 -20.36 -35.84
C ILE A 607 -10.20 -20.09 -37.25
N ASP A 608 -10.62 -18.84 -37.50
CA ASP A 608 -10.96 -18.40 -38.85
C ASP A 608 -9.76 -18.59 -39.81
N GLY A 609 -10.04 -18.88 -41.08
CA GLY A 609 -9.04 -19.20 -42.10
C GLY A 609 -8.11 -18.03 -42.48
N SER A 610 -8.39 -16.82 -41.98
CA SER A 610 -7.53 -15.65 -42.08
C SER A 610 -6.25 -15.76 -41.23
N PHE A 611 -6.26 -16.59 -40.17
CA PHE A 611 -5.10 -16.84 -39.32
C PHE A 611 -4.39 -18.13 -39.72
N GLN A 612 -3.12 -18.04 -40.13
CA GLN A 612 -2.34 -19.20 -40.56
C GLN A 612 -1.74 -19.93 -39.35
N LEU A 613 -2.54 -20.77 -38.68
CA LEU A 613 -2.09 -21.53 -37.52
C LEU A 613 -0.90 -22.44 -37.87
N ARG A 614 0.26 -22.20 -37.22
CA ARG A 614 1.48 -23.02 -37.37
C ARG A 614 1.89 -23.73 -36.08
N ALA A 615 1.64 -23.11 -34.93
CA ALA A 615 2.01 -23.66 -33.64
C ALA A 615 0.91 -23.42 -32.59
N ALA A 616 0.84 -24.32 -31.61
CA ALA A 616 -0.01 -24.21 -30.43
C ALA A 616 0.80 -24.64 -29.20
N ILE A 617 0.99 -23.71 -28.27
CA ILE A 617 1.73 -23.93 -27.02
C ILE A 617 0.72 -23.88 -25.89
N VAL A 618 0.72 -24.90 -25.04
CA VAL A 618 -0.14 -24.94 -23.85
C VAL A 618 0.70 -24.70 -22.61
N GLU A 619 0.31 -23.69 -21.85
CA GLU A 619 0.80 -23.44 -20.50
C GLU A 619 -0.38 -23.50 -19.54
N GLN A 620 -0.17 -24.08 -18.36
CA GLN A 620 -1.25 -24.29 -17.40
C GLN A 620 -0.75 -24.18 -15.97
N ILE A 621 -1.66 -23.87 -15.06
CA ILE A 621 -1.47 -24.02 -13.62
C ILE A 621 -2.55 -24.96 -13.12
N ALA A 622 -2.18 -26.17 -12.72
CA ALA A 622 -3.12 -27.24 -12.37
C ALA A 622 -2.63 -28.05 -11.16
N PRO A 623 -2.65 -27.47 -9.94
CA PRO A 623 -2.15 -28.15 -8.74
C PRO A 623 -2.99 -29.35 -8.29
N GLY A 624 -4.08 -29.66 -9.00
CA GLY A 624 -4.93 -30.84 -8.78
C GLY A 624 -5.79 -30.80 -7.53
N SER A 625 -5.65 -29.77 -6.67
CA SER A 625 -6.38 -29.58 -5.42
C SER A 625 -6.75 -28.12 -5.22
N LEU A 626 -7.98 -27.85 -4.74
CA LEU A 626 -8.42 -26.51 -4.37
C LEU A 626 -7.65 -25.95 -3.15
N ALA A 627 -7.15 -26.82 -2.29
CA ALA A 627 -6.42 -26.42 -1.07
C ALA A 627 -4.93 -26.13 -1.33
N ALA A 628 -4.44 -26.27 -2.57
CA ALA A 628 -3.05 -26.00 -2.88
C ALA A 628 -2.74 -24.51 -2.69
N ALA A 629 -1.63 -24.20 -2.03
CA ALA A 629 -1.18 -22.84 -1.78
C ALA A 629 0.35 -22.78 -1.79
N ASN A 630 0.89 -21.60 -2.06
CA ASN A 630 2.27 -21.28 -1.70
C ASN A 630 2.33 -20.85 -0.24
N THR A 631 3.46 -21.11 0.41
CA THR A 631 3.75 -20.70 1.79
C THR A 631 5.19 -20.22 1.90
N LEU A 632 5.59 -19.66 3.05
CA LEU A 632 7.00 -19.34 3.30
C LEU A 632 7.93 -20.56 3.19
N THR A 633 7.44 -21.76 3.52
CA THR A 633 8.23 -23.01 3.47
C THR A 633 8.16 -23.70 2.10
N ASN A 634 7.13 -23.44 1.30
CA ASN A 634 6.97 -23.96 -0.05
C ASN A 634 6.48 -22.85 -0.99
N PRO A 635 7.36 -21.92 -1.39
CA PRO A 635 6.98 -20.71 -2.13
C PRO A 635 6.64 -20.96 -3.61
N HIS A 636 6.83 -22.18 -4.12
CA HIS A 636 6.69 -22.53 -5.54
C HIS A 636 5.78 -23.76 -5.78
N ASN A 637 4.92 -24.08 -4.82
CA ASN A 637 3.93 -25.15 -4.95
C ASN A 637 2.96 -24.89 -6.13
N LEU A 638 2.61 -23.63 -6.35
CA LEU A 638 1.84 -23.15 -7.49
C LEU A 638 2.81 -22.57 -8.52
N HIS A 639 2.88 -23.18 -9.69
CA HIS A 639 3.75 -22.76 -10.79
C HIS A 639 3.11 -23.10 -12.14
N VAL A 640 3.61 -22.44 -13.19
CA VAL A 640 3.21 -22.74 -14.57
C VAL A 640 3.92 -24.01 -15.02
N GLU A 641 3.19 -24.92 -15.64
CA GLU A 641 3.67 -26.14 -16.27
C GLU A 641 3.24 -26.20 -17.74
N LYS A 642 3.95 -27.01 -18.53
CA LYS A 642 3.61 -27.21 -19.95
C LYS A 642 2.49 -28.23 -20.09
N GLY A 643 1.52 -27.93 -20.93
CA GLY A 643 0.48 -28.86 -21.37
C GLY A 643 0.76 -29.42 -22.77
N HIS A 644 -0.23 -30.12 -23.32
CA HIS A 644 -0.18 -30.68 -24.67
C HIS A 644 -1.38 -30.23 -25.50
N ALA A 645 -1.11 -29.85 -26.74
CA ALA A 645 -2.12 -29.67 -27.78
C ALA A 645 -1.74 -30.45 -29.04
N SER A 646 -2.73 -30.83 -29.83
CA SER A 646 -2.54 -31.29 -31.20
C SER A 646 -3.28 -30.38 -32.18
N ILE A 647 -2.75 -30.28 -33.40
CA ILE A 647 -3.37 -29.53 -34.48
C ILE A 647 -3.80 -30.55 -35.54
N ASP A 648 -5.09 -30.61 -35.83
CA ASP A 648 -5.66 -31.44 -36.90
C ASP A 648 -6.62 -30.61 -37.74
N ASN A 649 -6.43 -30.61 -39.06
CA ASN A 649 -7.29 -29.89 -40.02
C ASN A 649 -7.57 -28.42 -39.64
N GLY A 650 -6.55 -27.71 -39.13
CA GLY A 650 -6.69 -26.31 -38.71
C GLY A 650 -7.42 -26.11 -37.37
N ARG A 651 -7.65 -27.19 -36.62
CA ARG A 651 -8.27 -27.17 -35.30
C ARG A 651 -7.27 -27.58 -34.23
N VAL A 652 -7.28 -26.86 -33.13
CA VAL A 652 -6.43 -27.12 -31.97
C VAL A 652 -7.24 -27.93 -30.97
N HIS A 653 -6.65 -29.03 -30.50
CA HIS A 653 -7.24 -29.94 -29.53
C HIS A 653 -6.35 -29.99 -28.30
N PHE A 654 -6.93 -29.80 -27.12
CA PHE A 654 -6.25 -29.95 -25.84
C PHE A 654 -7.23 -30.33 -24.75
N THR A 655 -6.73 -30.77 -23.61
CA THR A 655 -7.53 -31.08 -22.43
C THR A 655 -7.16 -30.13 -21.32
N MET A 656 -8.13 -29.39 -20.79
CA MET A 656 -7.93 -28.58 -19.60
C MET A 656 -7.99 -29.48 -18.36
N PRO A 657 -6.95 -29.51 -17.51
CA PRO A 657 -7.00 -30.24 -16.25
C PRO A 657 -8.11 -29.75 -15.34
N ARG A 658 -8.55 -30.57 -14.39
CA ARG A 658 -9.45 -30.12 -13.31
C ARG A 658 -8.81 -28.97 -12.51
N TYR A 659 -9.62 -28.04 -12.01
CA TYR A 659 -9.17 -26.90 -11.19
C TYR A 659 -7.94 -26.20 -11.78
N SER A 660 -8.04 -25.64 -12.99
CA SER A 660 -6.89 -25.09 -13.69
C SER A 660 -7.14 -23.73 -14.33
N GLY A 661 -6.07 -22.95 -14.48
CA GLY A 661 -5.99 -21.88 -15.45
C GLY A 661 -5.08 -22.31 -16.59
N VAL A 662 -5.52 -22.13 -17.83
CA VAL A 662 -4.80 -22.57 -19.04
C VAL A 662 -4.72 -21.42 -20.02
N ILE A 663 -3.54 -21.23 -20.61
CA ILE A 663 -3.33 -20.36 -21.75
C ILE A 663 -2.81 -21.21 -22.91
N VAL A 664 -3.47 -21.10 -24.05
CA VAL A 664 -3.00 -21.68 -25.31
C VAL A 664 -2.57 -20.55 -26.24
N THR A 665 -1.27 -20.46 -26.49
CA THR A 665 -0.69 -19.51 -27.44
C THR A 665 -0.72 -20.15 -28.83
N LEU A 666 -1.51 -19.57 -29.71
CA LEU A 666 -1.68 -19.96 -31.10
C LEU A 666 -0.85 -18.99 -31.95
N SER A 667 0.07 -19.51 -32.75
CA SER A 667 1.03 -18.66 -33.47
C SER A 667 1.04 -18.95 -34.97
N GLN A 668 1.28 -17.89 -35.75
CA GLN A 668 1.57 -17.98 -37.18
C GLN A 668 3.05 -18.30 -37.47
N ASP A 669 3.92 -18.28 -36.45
CA ASP A 669 5.31 -18.74 -36.53
C ASP A 669 5.40 -20.21 -36.10
N ALA A 670 5.95 -21.06 -36.98
CA ALA A 670 6.18 -22.48 -36.69
C ALA A 670 7.25 -22.71 -35.63
N ASN A 671 8.10 -21.71 -35.34
CA ASN A 671 9.12 -21.78 -34.30
C ASN A 671 8.62 -21.27 -32.95
N ALA A 672 7.41 -20.74 -32.87
CA ALA A 672 6.80 -20.36 -31.60
C ALA A 672 6.69 -21.62 -30.72
N GLY A 673 7.42 -21.64 -29.60
CA GLY A 673 7.45 -22.78 -28.67
C GLY A 673 8.65 -23.72 -28.81
N VAL A 674 9.60 -23.47 -29.72
CA VAL A 674 10.95 -24.05 -29.63
C VAL A 674 11.74 -23.29 -28.57
N THR A 675 11.20 -23.26 -27.35
CA THR A 675 11.93 -22.84 -26.16
C THR A 675 12.54 -24.10 -25.56
N GLY A 676 13.79 -24.36 -25.94
CA GLY A 676 14.61 -25.40 -25.34
C GLY A 676 14.48 -25.34 -23.81
N ASP A 677 13.98 -26.43 -23.25
CA ASP A 677 13.73 -26.63 -21.84
C ASP A 677 15.05 -27.07 -21.19
N GLN A 678 15.63 -26.22 -20.35
CA GLN A 678 16.35 -26.59 -19.12
C GLN A 678 16.52 -25.35 -18.24
N SER A 679 16.18 -25.53 -16.97
CA SER A 679 16.38 -24.62 -15.86
C SER A 679 17.81 -24.10 -15.75
N SER A 680 17.99 -22.83 -16.11
CA SER A 680 18.80 -21.80 -15.44
C SER A 680 18.50 -20.51 -16.20
N ASP A 681 18.63 -19.34 -15.58
CA ASP A 681 18.59 -18.03 -16.24
C ASP A 681 19.72 -17.92 -17.29
N MET A 682 19.66 -18.69 -18.37
CA MET A 682 20.51 -18.49 -19.53
C MET A 682 19.88 -17.40 -20.37
N ILE A 683 20.45 -16.22 -20.24
CA ILE A 683 20.30 -15.13 -21.18
C ILE A 683 20.61 -15.69 -22.58
N LYS A 684 19.60 -15.69 -23.45
CA LYS A 684 19.71 -16.31 -24.79
C LYS A 684 20.25 -15.34 -25.83
N ASP A 685 19.98 -14.05 -25.65
CA ASP A 685 20.31 -12.99 -26.60
C ASP A 685 20.99 -11.80 -25.91
N TYR A 686 21.72 -11.02 -26.71
CA TYR A 686 22.14 -9.69 -26.28
C TYR A 686 20.92 -8.79 -26.15
N ARG A 687 20.80 -8.12 -25.01
CA ARG A 687 19.79 -7.08 -24.83
C ARG A 687 20.47 -5.81 -24.33
N LEU A 688 20.14 -4.69 -24.96
CA LEU A 688 20.41 -3.37 -24.42
C LEU A 688 19.06 -2.80 -23.99
N TYR A 689 18.92 -2.43 -22.72
CA TYR A 689 17.68 -1.87 -22.19
C TYR A 689 17.66 -0.34 -22.33
N PRO A 690 16.48 0.29 -22.36
CA PRO A 690 16.39 1.74 -22.17
C PRO A 690 17.13 2.15 -20.89
N ASN A 691 17.95 3.19 -21.00
CA ASN A 691 18.61 3.81 -19.86
C ASN A 691 17.57 4.50 -18.97
N PHE A 692 17.80 4.52 -17.66
CA PHE A 692 16.92 5.17 -16.70
C PHE A 692 17.72 5.94 -15.64
N PRO A 693 17.34 7.20 -15.33
CA PRO A 693 16.29 7.99 -15.98
C PRO A 693 16.63 8.33 -17.46
N ASN A 694 15.61 8.71 -18.24
CA ASN A 694 15.73 9.24 -19.61
C ASN A 694 14.48 10.10 -19.95
N PRO A 695 14.58 11.44 -20.12
CA PRO A 695 15.80 12.24 -20.02
C PRO A 695 16.44 12.17 -18.62
N PHE A 696 17.73 12.45 -18.52
CA PHE A 696 18.48 12.37 -17.26
C PHE A 696 19.31 13.62 -16.97
N ASN A 697 19.64 13.83 -15.70
CA ASN A 697 20.48 14.94 -15.21
C ASN A 697 21.21 14.59 -13.90
N PRO A 698 22.55 14.64 -13.83
CA PRO A 698 23.47 14.20 -14.87
C PRO A 698 23.60 12.66 -14.91
N ARG A 699 22.89 11.93 -14.04
CA ARG A 699 23.07 10.49 -13.80
C ARG A 699 22.03 9.64 -14.54
N THR A 700 22.50 8.61 -15.26
CA THR A 700 21.65 7.55 -15.83
C THR A 700 22.28 6.16 -15.67
N VAL A 701 21.45 5.13 -15.61
CA VAL A 701 21.87 3.73 -15.56
C VAL A 701 21.49 3.03 -16.85
N ILE A 702 22.46 2.39 -17.49
CA ILE A 702 22.28 1.58 -18.69
C ILE A 702 22.36 0.11 -18.28
N GLN A 703 21.31 -0.66 -18.56
CA GLN A 703 21.28 -2.09 -18.30
C GLN A 703 21.45 -2.87 -19.60
N TYR A 704 22.16 -4.00 -19.55
CA TYR A 704 22.34 -4.87 -20.70
C TYR A 704 22.53 -6.34 -20.29
N GLU A 705 22.31 -7.25 -21.23
CA GLU A 705 22.50 -8.69 -21.06
C GLU A 705 23.50 -9.23 -22.07
N VAL A 706 24.32 -10.16 -21.60
CA VAL A 706 25.31 -10.87 -22.40
C VAL A 706 24.97 -12.37 -22.29
N PRO A 707 24.72 -13.09 -23.41
CA PRO A 707 24.29 -14.48 -23.38
C PRO A 707 25.43 -15.48 -23.19
N LYS A 708 26.68 -15.08 -23.51
CA LYS A 708 27.86 -15.94 -23.46
C LYS A 708 29.08 -15.14 -23.04
N THR A 709 30.10 -15.80 -22.51
CA THR A 709 31.36 -15.12 -22.18
C THR A 709 32.04 -14.59 -23.43
N GLU A 710 32.26 -13.29 -23.52
CA GLU A 710 33.03 -12.64 -24.59
C GLU A 710 33.43 -11.21 -24.22
N HIS A 711 34.23 -10.57 -25.09
CA HIS A 711 34.58 -9.17 -24.95
C HIS A 711 33.41 -8.26 -25.36
N VAL A 712 33.02 -7.37 -24.45
CA VAL A 712 31.90 -6.43 -24.63
C VAL A 712 32.40 -5.00 -24.41
N THR A 713 32.00 -4.10 -25.30
CA THR A 713 32.21 -2.66 -25.13
C THR A 713 30.86 -1.96 -25.00
N LEU A 714 30.58 -1.37 -23.84
CA LEU A 714 29.48 -0.42 -23.66
C LEU A 714 30.06 1.00 -23.70
N ARG A 715 29.69 1.77 -24.71
CA ARG A 715 30.14 3.17 -24.86
C ARG A 715 29.00 4.12 -25.11
N VAL A 716 29.28 5.38 -24.85
CA VAL A 716 28.42 6.52 -25.15
C VAL A 716 29.06 7.34 -26.27
N VAL A 717 28.26 7.71 -27.26
CA VAL A 717 28.65 8.56 -28.38
C VAL A 717 27.68 9.73 -28.51
N ASP A 718 28.16 10.85 -29.03
CA ASP A 718 27.29 11.98 -29.36
C ASP A 718 26.45 11.71 -30.64
N ILE A 719 25.56 12.65 -30.99
CA ILE A 719 24.69 12.52 -32.16
C ILE A 719 25.45 12.45 -33.51
N MET A 720 26.72 12.89 -33.54
CA MET A 720 27.59 12.80 -34.71
C MET A 720 28.41 11.49 -34.70
N GLY A 721 28.19 10.61 -33.73
CA GLY A 721 28.86 9.32 -33.57
C GLY A 721 30.27 9.42 -33.00
N ARG A 722 30.67 10.58 -32.44
CA ARG A 722 31.97 10.72 -31.76
C ARG A 722 31.89 10.08 -30.38
N GLU A 723 32.89 9.30 -30.02
CA GLU A 723 32.96 8.66 -28.70
C GLU A 723 33.10 9.70 -27.60
N THR A 724 32.20 9.64 -26.63
CA THR A 724 32.13 10.55 -25.50
C THR A 724 32.70 9.89 -24.25
N ALA A 725 32.31 8.63 -23.99
CA ALA A 725 32.78 7.87 -22.83
C ALA A 725 32.69 6.36 -23.10
N VAL A 726 33.61 5.59 -22.52
CA VAL A 726 33.55 4.12 -22.52
C VAL A 726 33.25 3.66 -21.10
N LEU A 727 32.07 3.06 -20.91
CA LEU A 727 31.58 2.67 -19.58
C LEU A 727 32.03 1.25 -19.22
N VAL A 728 32.14 0.38 -20.22
CA VAL A 728 32.65 -0.99 -20.07
C VAL A 728 33.47 -1.32 -21.31
N ASN A 729 34.64 -1.92 -21.11
CA ASN A 729 35.45 -2.48 -22.19
C ASN A 729 36.26 -3.67 -21.66
N GLY A 730 35.74 -4.87 -21.82
CA GLY A 730 36.37 -6.07 -21.25
C GLY A 730 35.55 -7.33 -21.47
N GLU A 731 36.13 -8.45 -21.04
CA GLU A 731 35.45 -9.76 -21.05
C GLU A 731 34.33 -9.79 -19.99
N GLN A 732 33.10 -10.03 -20.43
CA GLN A 732 31.91 -10.22 -19.59
C GLN A 732 31.46 -11.67 -19.72
N LYS A 733 31.07 -12.30 -18.60
CA LYS A 733 30.46 -13.64 -18.62
C LYS A 733 29.02 -13.56 -19.10
N SER A 734 28.37 -14.70 -19.31
CA SER A 734 26.91 -14.71 -19.46
C SER A 734 26.28 -14.11 -18.19
N GLY A 735 25.46 -13.05 -18.34
CA GLY A 735 24.95 -12.31 -17.20
C GLY A 735 24.22 -11.01 -17.56
N ARG A 736 23.46 -10.49 -16.60
CA ARG A 736 22.86 -9.15 -16.64
C ARG A 736 23.80 -8.17 -15.96
N TYR A 737 23.97 -7.01 -16.58
CA TYR A 737 24.90 -5.98 -16.14
C TYR A 737 24.21 -4.63 -16.07
N ARG A 738 24.72 -3.77 -15.19
CA ARG A 738 24.33 -2.37 -15.07
C ARG A 738 25.59 -1.52 -15.09
N SER A 739 25.54 -0.41 -15.83
CA SER A 739 26.62 0.56 -15.88
C SER A 739 26.04 1.96 -15.74
N GLU A 740 26.71 2.80 -14.97
CA GLU A 740 26.29 4.16 -14.69
C GLU A 740 27.05 5.15 -15.58
N TRP A 741 26.36 6.19 -16.05
CA TRP A 741 26.99 7.33 -16.70
C TRP A 741 26.56 8.63 -16.02
N LEU A 742 27.54 9.44 -15.62
CA LEU A 742 27.37 10.74 -14.94
C LEU A 742 27.43 11.93 -15.89
N ALA A 743 27.10 11.73 -17.18
CA ALA A 743 27.19 12.76 -18.22
C ALA A 743 28.59 13.42 -18.28
N THR A 744 29.65 12.63 -18.17
CA THR A 744 31.05 13.08 -18.30
C THR A 744 31.72 12.48 -19.53
N ASP A 745 32.69 13.18 -20.10
CA ASP A 745 33.59 12.65 -21.11
C ASP A 745 34.67 11.73 -20.50
N GLU A 746 35.57 11.22 -21.34
CA GLU A 746 36.72 10.38 -20.95
C GLU A 746 37.68 11.04 -19.94
N ASN A 747 37.70 12.37 -19.86
CA ASN A 747 38.51 13.14 -18.91
C ASN A 747 37.76 13.46 -17.61
N GLY A 748 36.53 12.94 -17.46
CA GLY A 748 35.65 13.25 -16.33
C GLY A 748 34.99 14.64 -16.43
N SER A 749 35.11 15.32 -17.57
CA SER A 749 34.54 16.66 -17.75
C SER A 749 33.05 16.59 -18.13
N PRO A 750 32.18 17.41 -17.53
CA PRO A 750 30.74 17.38 -17.81
C PRO A 750 30.40 17.71 -19.28
N VAL A 751 29.63 16.85 -19.97
CA VAL A 751 29.21 17.05 -21.39
C VAL A 751 27.93 17.90 -21.57
N SER A 752 27.73 18.56 -22.71
CA SER A 752 26.58 19.47 -22.92
C SER A 752 25.22 18.76 -23.01
N SER A 753 24.12 19.43 -22.64
CA SER A 753 22.74 18.96 -22.87
C SER A 753 22.53 18.57 -24.33
N GLY A 754 21.74 17.52 -24.58
CA GLY A 754 21.48 17.03 -25.93
C GLY A 754 21.16 15.54 -25.99
N VAL A 755 21.01 15.04 -27.23
CA VAL A 755 20.80 13.61 -27.49
C VAL A 755 22.15 12.92 -27.64
N TYR A 756 22.31 11.84 -26.88
CA TYR A 756 23.44 10.92 -26.98
C TYR A 756 22.94 9.54 -27.38
N LEU A 757 23.82 8.72 -27.93
CA LEU A 757 23.57 7.31 -28.18
C LEU A 757 24.46 6.49 -27.24
N TYR A 758 23.96 5.35 -26.77
CA TYR A 758 24.78 4.35 -26.10
C TYR A 758 24.71 3.06 -26.89
N GLU A 759 25.87 2.44 -27.03
CA GLU A 759 26.10 1.32 -27.93
C GLU A 759 26.69 0.17 -27.14
N LEU A 760 26.02 -0.99 -27.22
CA LEU A 760 26.56 -2.27 -26.79
C LEU A 760 27.19 -2.94 -28.02
N VAL A 761 28.52 -2.99 -28.05
CA VAL A 761 29.31 -3.59 -29.12
C VAL A 761 29.85 -4.93 -28.66
N THR A 762 29.62 -5.96 -29.47
CA THR A 762 30.03 -7.34 -29.22
C THR A 762 30.65 -7.94 -30.48
N ALA A 763 31.18 -9.17 -30.39
CA ALA A 763 31.72 -9.85 -31.57
C ALA A 763 30.63 -10.15 -32.62
N SER A 764 29.37 -10.30 -32.20
CA SER A 764 28.23 -10.60 -33.07
C SER A 764 27.53 -9.37 -33.66
N GLY A 765 27.82 -8.16 -33.19
CA GLY A 765 27.22 -6.95 -33.72
C GLY A 765 27.16 -5.78 -32.75
N LYS A 766 26.29 -4.82 -33.05
CA LYS A 766 26.11 -3.59 -32.27
C LYS A 766 24.62 -3.33 -32.04
N ILE A 767 24.23 -3.13 -30.78
CA ILE A 767 22.90 -2.66 -30.40
C ILE A 767 23.02 -1.21 -29.95
N VAL A 768 22.17 -0.32 -30.49
CA VAL A 768 22.23 1.13 -30.22
C VAL A 768 20.90 1.59 -29.64
N ARG A 769 20.96 2.46 -28.64
CA ARG A 769 19.79 3.19 -28.12
C ARG A 769 20.11 4.66 -27.90
N LYS A 770 19.05 5.47 -27.85
CA LYS A 770 19.10 6.92 -27.62
C LYS A 770 18.84 7.28 -26.17
N MET A 771 19.50 8.32 -25.68
CA MET A 771 19.26 8.97 -24.41
C MET A 771 19.32 10.49 -24.54
N ALA A 772 18.58 11.20 -23.69
CA ALA A 772 18.53 12.65 -23.66
C ALA A 772 19.10 13.15 -22.33
N LEU A 773 20.18 13.93 -22.40
CA LEU A 773 20.72 14.68 -21.26
C LEU A 773 20.08 16.06 -21.24
N ILE A 774 19.47 16.43 -20.11
CA ILE A 774 18.94 17.77 -19.85
C ILE A 774 19.70 18.30 -18.64
N ARG A 775 20.50 19.35 -18.80
CA ARG A 775 21.08 20.10 -17.70
C ARG A 775 20.30 21.35 -17.38
#